data_AF-A0A833GB56-F1
#
_entry.id   AF-A0A833GB56-F1
#
_cell.length_a   1.000
_cell.length_b   1.000
_cell.length_c   1.000
_cell.angle_alpha   90.00
_cell.angle_beta   90.00
_cell.angle_gamma   90.00
#
_symmetry.space_group_name_H-M   'P 1'
#
loop_
_entity.id
_entity.type
_entity.pdbx_description
1 polymer ?
#
loop_
_entity_poly.entity_id
_entity_poly.type
_entity_poly.pdbx_seq_one_letter_code
_entity_poly.pdbx_strand_id
1 'polypeptide(L)'
;MTAAYLEKLNPDQRRAAEHGVGGPSAGPLLVIAGAGSGKTNTLAHRVAYLVVTGANPRRILLMTFSRRAAAEMGRRVERIVAQATGRAAGEGLDWSGTFHAVGARLLRERAGEIGLDPAFTIHDRSDSADLMNLVRHELGFSRTRKRFPQKATCLASYSRAVNEQADLDAVLKKAFPWCAEWADELRRLFAAYVETKQRQNVLDYDDLLLYWAEMLADQGLAAEIGGRFDHVLVDEYQDTNRLQARILLALKPDGSGMTVVGDDAQSIYSFRAATVRNILDFPNEFRPAAAVVTLARNYRSTVPILESANAVIGLAKERFTKNLWSERKSGDRPVLVTVPDEAQQANYVVEKVLENREVGTALKAQAVLFRASHHSGPLEVELTRRNIPFVKFGGLKFLDSQHVKDVLATLRFAENPRDRVAGFRVLQLLPGIGPATASHILDSVEESPGAASALARVEPPAAADEHWPGFLQLFVHLAGRMNGWPGEFETVRRWYEPHLERAFDDAVVRAQDLHTLEQIAAGYPSRERFLTELTLDPPDATSDEAGVPLRDEDYLILSTIHSAKGQEWTQVFVLNCIDGCIPSDLGAGTSEEIEEERRLLYVAMTRAKDRLDLVMPQRCYVTGQARRADRHVYAGRTRFIPDTILDRFAVRLWPPVLATADGRSPSPRRVDLGARMRGMWAAK
;
A
#
# COMPACT_ATOMS: atom_id res chain seq x y z
N MET A 1 22.93 -15.50 33.72
CA MET A 1 22.91 -14.02 33.72
C MET A 1 21.72 -13.58 32.88
N THR A 2 20.68 -13.01 33.49
CA THR A 2 19.58 -12.37 32.75
C THR A 2 20.19 -11.21 31.96
N ALA A 3 20.13 -11.27 30.64
CA ALA A 3 20.79 -10.28 29.81
C ALA A 3 20.02 -8.95 29.88
N ALA A 4 20.72 -7.86 30.24
CA ALA A 4 20.14 -6.53 30.49
C ALA A 4 19.25 -5.99 29.35
N TYR A 5 19.48 -6.44 28.10
CA TYR A 5 18.68 -6.05 26.95
C TYR A 5 17.25 -6.62 26.94
N LEU A 6 16.97 -7.68 27.71
CA LEU A 6 15.64 -8.29 27.83
C LEU A 6 14.79 -7.69 28.96
N GLU A 7 15.38 -6.92 29.87
CA GLU A 7 14.69 -6.39 31.07
C GLU A 7 13.57 -5.41 30.73
N LYS A 8 13.60 -4.81 29.54
CA LYS A 8 12.58 -3.88 29.05
C LYS A 8 11.32 -4.59 28.53
N LEU A 9 11.37 -5.91 28.35
CA LEU A 9 10.23 -6.70 27.89
C LEU A 9 9.34 -7.10 29.07
N ASN A 10 8.02 -7.02 28.89
CA ASN A 10 7.10 -7.63 29.84
C ASN A 10 7.18 -9.18 29.77
N PRO A 11 6.60 -9.92 30.73
CA PRO A 11 6.70 -11.38 30.77
C PRO A 11 6.26 -12.10 29.50
N ASP A 12 5.17 -11.65 28.84
CA ASP A 12 4.67 -12.26 27.61
C ASP A 12 5.58 -11.97 26.42
N GLN A 13 6.06 -10.73 26.30
CA GLN A 13 7.02 -10.35 25.27
C GLN A 13 8.34 -11.12 25.42
N ARG A 14 8.81 -11.30 26.66
CA ARG A 14 10.01 -12.07 26.95
C ARG A 14 9.82 -13.55 26.61
N ARG A 15 8.69 -14.14 26.99
CA ARG A 15 8.32 -15.52 26.64
C ARG A 15 8.31 -15.75 25.12
N ALA A 16 7.77 -14.80 24.35
CA ALA A 16 7.80 -14.87 22.89
C ALA A 16 9.23 -14.74 22.32
N ALA A 17 10.06 -13.86 22.88
CA ALA A 17 11.44 -13.68 22.43
C ALA A 17 12.30 -14.92 22.68
N GLU A 18 12.15 -15.56 23.85
CA GLU A 18 12.96 -16.71 24.28
C GLU A 18 12.43 -18.07 23.76
N HIS A 19 11.24 -18.10 23.14
CA HIS A 19 10.57 -19.34 22.75
C HIS A 19 11.42 -20.24 21.85
N GLY A 20 11.55 -21.51 22.26
CA GLY A 20 12.18 -22.59 21.50
C GLY A 20 13.71 -22.61 21.54
N VAL A 21 14.36 -21.69 22.23
CA VAL A 21 15.82 -21.64 22.33
C VAL A 21 16.31 -22.53 23.49
N GLY A 22 17.35 -23.33 23.25
CA GLY A 22 17.93 -24.26 24.25
C GLY A 22 17.21 -25.61 24.39
N GLY A 23 16.13 -25.83 23.64
CA GLY A 23 15.47 -27.14 23.50
C GLY A 23 15.92 -27.90 22.24
N PRO A 24 15.54 -29.19 22.09
CA PRO A 24 15.94 -30.02 20.94
C PRO A 24 15.36 -29.58 19.59
N SER A 25 14.22 -28.86 19.57
CA SER A 25 13.67 -28.18 18.39
C SER A 25 12.66 -27.10 18.82
N ALA A 26 12.67 -25.94 18.14
CA ALA A 26 11.71 -24.87 18.37
C ALA A 26 10.42 -25.13 17.58
N GLY A 27 9.38 -25.62 18.23
CA GLY A 27 8.06 -25.76 17.60
C GLY A 27 7.45 -24.42 17.17
N PRO A 28 6.42 -24.44 16.30
CA PRO A 28 5.83 -23.24 15.73
C PRO A 28 5.27 -22.30 16.80
N LEU A 29 5.40 -21.00 16.57
CA LEU A 29 4.96 -19.96 17.48
C LEU A 29 4.01 -18.98 16.79
N LEU A 30 2.85 -18.75 17.40
CA LEU A 30 1.95 -17.65 17.08
C LEU A 30 2.02 -16.61 18.20
N VAL A 31 2.40 -15.39 17.85
CA VAL A 31 2.31 -14.23 18.75
C VAL A 31 1.12 -13.37 18.36
N ILE A 32 0.04 -13.48 19.14
CA ILE A 32 -1.18 -12.67 18.96
C ILE A 32 -0.97 -11.34 19.68
N ALA A 33 -0.71 -10.29 18.91
CA ALA A 33 -0.46 -8.96 19.46
C ALA A 33 -1.66 -8.06 19.25
N GLY A 34 -2.03 -7.26 20.25
CA GLY A 34 -2.97 -6.14 20.05
C GLY A 34 -2.33 -4.94 19.38
N ALA A 35 -3.16 -3.99 18.93
CA ALA A 35 -2.68 -2.68 18.53
C ALA A 35 -1.88 -2.02 19.67
N GLY A 36 -0.70 -1.48 19.35
CA GLY A 36 0.17 -0.82 20.32
C GLY A 36 0.77 -1.73 21.41
N SER A 37 0.73 -3.05 21.29
CA SER A 37 1.25 -3.97 22.31
C SER A 37 2.76 -4.26 22.25
N GLY A 38 3.46 -3.57 21.35
CA GLY A 38 4.89 -3.79 21.13
C GLY A 38 5.21 -4.96 20.22
N LYS A 39 4.28 -5.39 19.34
CA LYS A 39 4.45 -6.45 18.34
C LYS A 39 5.82 -6.45 17.64
N THR A 40 6.13 -5.34 16.97
CA THR A 40 7.39 -5.10 16.26
C THR A 40 8.60 -5.17 17.19
N ASN A 41 8.45 -4.68 18.42
CA ASN A 41 9.52 -4.73 19.42
C ASN A 41 9.79 -6.16 19.88
N THR A 42 8.74 -6.96 20.12
CA THR A 42 8.85 -8.37 20.48
C THR A 42 9.52 -9.18 19.37
N LEU A 43 9.12 -8.96 18.12
CA LEU A 43 9.71 -9.64 16.98
C LEU A 43 11.19 -9.30 16.80
N ALA A 44 11.56 -8.01 16.93
CA ALA A 44 12.96 -7.59 16.90
C ALA A 44 13.79 -8.22 18.02
N HIS A 45 13.27 -8.26 19.25
CA HIS A 45 13.97 -8.91 20.37
C HIS A 45 14.08 -10.42 20.17
N ARG A 46 13.09 -11.07 19.56
CA ARG A 46 13.17 -12.50 19.20
C ARG A 46 14.32 -12.75 18.23
N VAL A 47 14.38 -12.01 17.13
CA VAL A 47 15.46 -12.18 16.14
C VAL A 47 16.82 -11.88 16.79
N ALA A 48 16.92 -10.81 17.56
CA ALA A 48 18.16 -10.48 18.27
C ALA A 48 18.55 -11.57 19.28
N TYR A 49 17.58 -12.12 20.01
CA TYR A 49 17.81 -13.21 20.95
C TYR A 49 18.35 -14.46 20.24
N LEU A 50 17.74 -14.87 19.11
CA LEU A 50 18.23 -15.98 18.29
C LEU A 50 19.71 -15.78 17.90
N VAL A 51 20.06 -14.61 17.36
CA VAL A 51 21.43 -14.27 16.95
C VAL A 51 22.39 -14.29 18.15
N VAL A 52 22.01 -13.67 19.27
CA VAL A 52 22.83 -13.64 20.50
C VAL A 52 23.06 -15.04 21.07
N THR A 53 22.10 -15.95 20.90
CA THR A 53 22.20 -17.34 21.34
C THR A 53 22.88 -18.27 20.31
N GLY A 54 23.42 -17.72 19.22
CA GLY A 54 24.28 -18.44 18.28
C GLY A 54 23.64 -18.82 16.95
N ALA A 55 22.40 -18.39 16.66
CA ALA A 55 21.81 -18.60 15.34
C ALA A 55 22.56 -17.77 14.28
N ASN A 56 22.81 -18.37 13.11
CA ASN A 56 23.45 -17.69 11.99
C ASN A 56 22.48 -16.68 11.34
N PRO A 57 22.77 -15.36 11.32
CA PRO A 57 21.90 -14.35 10.72
C PRO A 57 21.51 -14.62 9.25
N ARG A 58 22.40 -15.27 8.48
CA ARG A 58 22.14 -15.63 7.06
C ARG A 58 21.12 -16.74 6.88
N ARG A 59 20.81 -17.48 7.95
CA ARG A 59 19.83 -18.57 8.00
C ARG A 59 18.51 -18.13 8.67
N ILE A 60 18.31 -16.84 8.87
CA ILE A 60 17.06 -16.26 9.38
C ILE A 60 16.34 -15.56 8.24
N LEU A 61 15.12 -16.01 7.92
CA LEU A 61 14.21 -15.33 7.00
C LEU A 61 13.21 -14.48 7.81
N LEU A 62 13.21 -13.19 7.58
CA LEU A 62 12.28 -12.23 8.17
C LEU A 62 11.40 -11.60 7.09
N MET A 63 10.10 -11.84 7.15
CA MET A 63 9.12 -11.30 6.22
C MET A 63 8.20 -10.29 6.91
N THR A 64 7.97 -9.17 6.24
CA THR A 64 7.10 -8.08 6.70
C THR A 64 6.20 -7.59 5.57
N PHE A 65 5.22 -6.74 5.88
CA PHE A 65 4.26 -6.24 4.89
C PHE A 65 4.84 -5.19 3.92
N SER A 66 5.85 -4.41 4.35
CA SER A 66 6.50 -3.39 3.52
C SER A 66 8.01 -3.41 3.69
N ARG A 67 8.78 -2.96 2.69
CA ARG A 67 10.24 -2.99 2.81
C ARG A 67 10.74 -1.97 3.82
N ARG A 68 10.05 -0.85 3.98
CA ARG A 68 10.31 0.10 5.08
C ARG A 68 10.23 -0.59 6.45
N ALA A 69 9.22 -1.44 6.67
CA ALA A 69 9.10 -2.20 7.90
C ALA A 69 10.24 -3.22 8.06
N ALA A 70 10.62 -3.92 7.00
CA ALA A 70 11.78 -4.83 7.00
C ALA A 70 13.09 -4.10 7.35
N ALA A 71 13.34 -2.93 6.75
CA ALA A 71 14.53 -2.13 6.99
C ALA A 71 14.58 -1.54 8.41
N GLU A 72 13.45 -1.04 8.92
CA GLU A 72 13.36 -0.58 10.31
C GLU A 72 13.59 -1.75 11.29
N MET A 73 13.01 -2.92 11.00
CA MET A 73 13.19 -4.13 11.81
C MET A 73 14.66 -4.55 11.84
N GLY A 74 15.34 -4.57 10.68
CA GLY A 74 16.77 -4.87 10.58
C GLY A 74 17.63 -3.95 11.46
N ARG A 75 17.46 -2.63 11.30
CA ARG A 75 18.18 -1.63 12.13
C ARG A 75 17.89 -1.79 13.63
N ARG A 76 16.65 -2.17 13.99
CA ARG A 76 16.26 -2.40 15.38
C ARG A 76 16.95 -3.65 15.94
N VAL A 77 16.98 -4.74 15.17
CA VAL A 77 17.70 -5.98 15.54
C VAL A 77 19.18 -5.70 15.73
N GLU A 78 19.84 -5.03 14.78
CA GLU A 78 21.26 -4.66 14.86
C GLU A 78 21.57 -3.88 16.14
N ARG A 79 20.72 -2.91 16.50
CA ARG A 79 20.87 -2.13 17.73
C ARG A 79 20.77 -3.00 18.98
N ILE A 80 19.82 -3.93 19.03
CA ILE A 80 19.63 -4.82 20.19
C ILE A 80 20.80 -5.80 20.30
N VAL A 81 21.24 -6.39 19.18
CA VAL A 81 22.42 -7.27 19.14
C VAL A 81 23.68 -6.53 19.59
N ALA A 82 23.86 -5.28 19.15
CA ALA A 82 24.99 -4.46 19.59
C ALA A 82 24.96 -4.17 21.10
N GLN A 83 23.78 -3.88 21.65
CA GLN A 83 23.60 -3.72 23.10
C GLN A 83 23.87 -5.02 23.87
N ALA A 84 23.52 -6.17 23.31
CA ALA A 84 23.69 -7.47 23.96
C ALA A 84 25.14 -7.98 23.95
N THR A 85 25.87 -7.73 22.86
CA THR A 85 27.21 -8.32 22.61
C THR A 85 28.36 -7.33 22.79
N GLY A 86 28.08 -6.02 22.85
CA GLY A 86 29.10 -4.97 22.88
C GLY A 86 29.87 -4.81 21.57
N ARG A 87 29.46 -5.48 20.49
CA ARG A 87 30.07 -5.40 19.15
C ARG A 87 29.04 -4.86 18.17
N ALA A 88 29.49 -4.11 17.16
CA ALA A 88 28.63 -3.84 16.02
C ALA A 88 28.19 -5.19 15.41
N ALA A 89 26.91 -5.34 15.08
CA ALA A 89 26.43 -6.51 14.37
C ALA A 89 27.17 -6.55 13.01
N GLY A 90 28.17 -7.43 12.89
CA GLY A 90 29.05 -7.48 11.71
C GLY A 90 28.37 -8.05 10.47
N GLU A 91 27.22 -8.69 10.62
CA GLU A 91 26.44 -9.27 9.53
C GLU A 91 24.97 -8.92 9.75
N GLY A 92 24.38 -8.15 8.83
CA GLY A 92 22.95 -7.81 8.84
C GLY A 92 22.07 -9.02 8.49
N LEU A 93 20.75 -8.82 8.55
CA LEU A 93 19.79 -9.84 8.11
C LEU A 93 19.68 -9.82 6.58
N ASP A 94 20.47 -10.67 5.92
CA ASP A 94 20.51 -10.77 4.44
C ASP A 94 19.15 -11.16 3.83
N TRP A 95 18.31 -11.89 4.57
CA TRP A 95 17.00 -12.37 4.16
C TRP A 95 15.88 -11.67 4.95
N SER A 96 15.78 -10.34 4.76
CA SER A 96 14.73 -9.51 5.32
C SER A 96 14.00 -8.75 4.22
N GLY A 97 12.68 -8.87 4.11
CA GLY A 97 11.92 -8.22 3.04
C GLY A 97 10.42 -8.48 3.07
N THR A 98 9.74 -8.16 1.95
CA THR A 98 8.36 -8.59 1.70
C THR A 98 8.34 -9.96 1.03
N PHE A 99 7.19 -10.65 1.02
CA PHE A 99 7.03 -11.90 0.26
C PHE A 99 7.46 -11.75 -1.19
N HIS A 100 7.07 -10.66 -1.85
CA HIS A 100 7.41 -10.41 -3.25
C HIS A 100 8.91 -10.17 -3.45
N ALA A 101 9.57 -9.42 -2.56
CA ALA A 101 11.01 -9.15 -2.68
C ALA A 101 11.84 -10.42 -2.45
N VAL A 102 11.45 -11.24 -1.47
CA VAL A 102 12.07 -12.55 -1.20
C VAL A 102 11.82 -13.50 -2.37
N GLY A 103 10.58 -13.56 -2.87
CA GLY A 103 10.19 -14.36 -4.04
C GLY A 103 11.00 -13.97 -5.27
N ALA A 104 11.03 -12.70 -5.66
CA ALA A 104 11.81 -12.22 -6.80
C ALA A 104 13.30 -12.60 -6.69
N ARG A 105 13.89 -12.48 -5.50
CA ARG A 105 15.28 -12.90 -5.29
C ARG A 105 15.46 -14.41 -5.46
N LEU A 106 14.63 -15.23 -4.84
CA LEU A 106 14.71 -16.69 -4.94
C LEU A 106 14.50 -17.17 -6.37
N LEU A 107 13.51 -16.61 -7.07
CA LEU A 107 13.22 -16.94 -8.47
C LEU A 107 14.39 -16.60 -9.38
N ARG A 108 15.10 -15.48 -9.15
CA ARG A 108 16.33 -15.17 -9.89
C ARG A 108 17.47 -16.13 -9.58
N GLU A 109 17.68 -16.44 -8.31
CA GLU A 109 18.73 -17.38 -7.87
C GLU A 109 18.52 -18.79 -8.46
N ARG A 110 17.27 -19.20 -8.68
CA ARG A 110 16.89 -20.54 -9.18
C ARG A 110 16.33 -20.55 -10.59
N ALA A 111 16.45 -19.44 -11.34
CA ALA A 111 15.76 -19.24 -12.62
C ALA A 111 15.99 -20.40 -13.60
N GLY A 112 17.25 -20.83 -13.74
CA GLY A 112 17.63 -21.91 -14.65
C GLY A 112 17.04 -23.28 -14.31
N GLU A 113 16.66 -23.52 -13.06
CA GLU A 113 16.06 -24.79 -12.62
C GLU A 113 14.55 -24.83 -12.83
N ILE A 114 13.90 -23.66 -12.82
CA ILE A 114 12.44 -23.52 -12.94
C ILE A 114 11.99 -23.02 -14.32
N GLY A 115 12.90 -23.03 -15.31
CA GLY A 115 12.60 -22.63 -16.68
C GLY A 115 12.34 -21.13 -16.86
N LEU A 116 12.88 -20.30 -15.97
CA LEU A 116 12.87 -18.84 -16.11
C LEU A 116 14.23 -18.33 -16.59
N ASP A 117 14.20 -17.20 -17.31
CA ASP A 117 15.40 -16.43 -17.59
C ASP A 117 15.55 -15.35 -16.48
N PRO A 118 16.69 -15.30 -15.77
CA PRO A 118 16.89 -14.40 -14.63
C PRO A 118 16.77 -12.90 -14.97
N ALA A 119 16.82 -12.55 -16.26
CA ALA A 119 16.58 -11.20 -16.76
C ALA A 119 15.10 -10.80 -16.83
N PHE A 120 14.18 -11.57 -16.22
CA PHE A 120 12.76 -11.23 -16.23
C PHE A 120 12.50 -9.84 -15.64
N THR A 121 11.64 -9.07 -16.31
CA THR A 121 11.11 -7.80 -15.80
C THR A 121 9.84 -8.05 -15.00
N ILE A 122 9.55 -7.12 -14.10
CA ILE A 122 8.34 -7.16 -13.26
C ILE A 122 7.40 -6.05 -13.69
N HIS A 123 6.16 -6.40 -14.01
CA HIS A 123 5.10 -5.45 -14.34
C HIS A 123 4.43 -4.91 -13.08
N ASP A 124 4.17 -3.60 -13.07
CA ASP A 124 3.27 -3.00 -12.10
C ASP A 124 1.79 -3.30 -12.48
N ARG A 125 0.85 -2.85 -11.65
CA ARG A 125 -0.57 -3.11 -11.88
C ARG A 125 -1.11 -2.51 -13.18
N SER A 126 -0.59 -1.35 -13.58
CA SER A 126 -0.99 -0.68 -14.83
C SER A 126 -0.42 -1.41 -16.03
N ASP A 127 0.86 -1.78 -15.99
CA ASP A 127 1.53 -2.49 -17.08
C ASP A 127 0.90 -3.87 -17.29
N SER A 128 0.63 -4.61 -16.20
CA SER A 128 -0.10 -5.88 -16.26
C SER A 128 -1.50 -5.69 -16.86
N ALA A 129 -2.18 -4.58 -16.56
CA ALA A 129 -3.49 -4.28 -17.14
C ALA A 129 -3.38 -3.95 -18.64
N ASP A 130 -2.30 -3.27 -19.06
CA ASP A 130 -2.04 -2.99 -20.47
C ASP A 130 -1.72 -4.26 -21.25
N LEU A 131 -0.90 -5.17 -20.70
CA LEU A 131 -0.65 -6.48 -21.29
C LEU A 131 -1.94 -7.31 -21.37
N MET A 132 -2.73 -7.35 -20.29
CA MET A 132 -4.06 -8.00 -20.29
C MET A 132 -4.95 -7.41 -21.38
N ASN A 133 -4.90 -6.10 -21.59
CA ASN A 133 -5.69 -5.46 -22.64
C ASN A 133 -5.23 -5.84 -24.04
N LEU A 134 -3.92 -5.93 -24.28
CA LEU A 134 -3.35 -6.36 -25.55
C LEU A 134 -3.87 -7.76 -25.92
N VAL A 135 -3.78 -8.73 -25.01
CA VAL A 135 -4.29 -10.10 -25.23
C VAL A 135 -5.81 -10.10 -25.43
N ARG A 136 -6.54 -9.26 -24.67
CA ARG A 136 -7.99 -9.07 -24.84
C ARG A 136 -8.37 -8.55 -26.23
N HIS A 137 -7.53 -7.73 -26.85
CA HIS A 137 -7.71 -7.25 -28.21
C HIS A 137 -7.40 -8.34 -29.25
N GLU A 138 -6.31 -9.08 -29.08
CA GLU A 138 -5.88 -10.17 -29.98
C GLU A 138 -6.91 -11.30 -30.06
N LEU A 139 -7.51 -11.68 -28.92
CA LEU A 139 -8.58 -12.69 -28.87
C LEU A 139 -9.93 -12.19 -29.42
N GLY A 140 -10.04 -10.92 -29.84
CA GLY A 140 -11.26 -10.35 -30.38
C GLY A 140 -12.32 -9.97 -29.35
N PHE A 141 -12.04 -10.09 -28.05
CA PHE A 141 -12.97 -9.75 -26.96
C PHE A 141 -13.28 -8.25 -26.83
N SER A 142 -12.61 -7.42 -27.62
CA SER A 142 -12.93 -6.00 -27.76
C SER A 142 -13.99 -5.70 -28.81
N ARG A 143 -14.36 -6.68 -29.64
CA ARG A 143 -15.31 -6.53 -30.76
C ARG A 143 -16.60 -7.33 -30.56
N THR A 144 -16.85 -7.79 -29.32
CA THR A 144 -18.05 -8.56 -28.99
C THR A 144 -19.31 -7.70 -29.09
N ARG A 145 -20.45 -8.33 -29.44
CA ARG A 145 -21.74 -7.63 -29.49
C ARG A 145 -22.24 -7.19 -28.10
N LYS A 146 -21.92 -7.97 -27.08
CA LYS A 146 -22.18 -7.63 -25.68
C LYS A 146 -20.93 -7.02 -25.04
N ARG A 147 -21.14 -6.22 -23.99
CA ARG A 147 -20.07 -5.56 -23.23
C ARG A 147 -19.22 -6.58 -22.46
N PHE A 148 -18.01 -6.83 -22.95
CA PHE A 148 -17.00 -7.61 -22.24
C PHE A 148 -16.32 -6.77 -21.13
N PRO A 149 -15.82 -7.38 -20.04
CA PRO A 149 -15.13 -6.66 -18.97
C PRO A 149 -13.89 -5.90 -19.44
N GLN A 150 -13.61 -4.77 -18.78
CA GLN A 150 -12.44 -3.93 -19.08
C GLN A 150 -11.17 -4.52 -18.46
N LYS A 151 -10.01 -4.11 -18.98
CA LYS A 151 -8.68 -4.63 -18.58
C LYS A 151 -8.45 -4.68 -17.07
N ALA A 152 -8.84 -3.63 -16.34
CA ALA A 152 -8.67 -3.55 -14.90
C ALA A 152 -9.54 -4.57 -14.15
N THR A 153 -10.75 -4.84 -14.64
CA THR A 153 -11.65 -5.85 -14.08
C THR A 153 -11.14 -7.26 -14.38
N CYS A 154 -10.70 -7.52 -15.62
CA CYS A 154 -10.09 -8.80 -15.99
C CYS A 154 -8.89 -9.12 -15.10
N LEU A 155 -7.94 -8.18 -14.98
CA LEU A 155 -6.77 -8.35 -14.12
C LEU A 155 -7.15 -8.53 -12.64
N ALA A 156 -8.12 -7.75 -12.12
CA ALA A 156 -8.56 -7.89 -10.73
C ALA A 156 -9.19 -9.28 -10.46
N SER A 157 -9.99 -9.81 -11.39
CA SER A 157 -10.57 -11.14 -11.24
C SER A 157 -9.53 -12.26 -11.36
N TYR A 158 -8.55 -12.13 -12.27
CA TYR A 158 -7.40 -13.04 -12.37
C TYR A 158 -6.60 -13.08 -11.07
N SER A 159 -6.15 -11.90 -10.62
CA SER A 159 -5.35 -11.74 -9.40
C SER A 159 -6.06 -12.29 -8.17
N ARG A 160 -7.38 -12.06 -8.05
CA ARG A 160 -8.18 -12.60 -6.95
C ARG A 160 -8.22 -14.13 -6.97
N ALA A 161 -8.44 -14.74 -8.13
CA ALA A 161 -8.45 -16.21 -8.26
C ALA A 161 -7.10 -16.83 -7.89
N VAL A 162 -5.99 -16.23 -8.33
CA VAL A 162 -4.63 -16.69 -8.00
C VAL A 162 -4.36 -16.59 -6.49
N ASN A 163 -4.61 -15.42 -5.88
CA ASN A 163 -4.27 -15.19 -4.48
C ASN A 163 -5.22 -15.90 -3.49
N GLU A 164 -6.50 -16.06 -3.84
CA GLU A 164 -7.46 -16.85 -3.04
C GLU A 164 -7.32 -18.36 -3.25
N GLN A 165 -6.51 -18.80 -4.22
CA GLN A 165 -6.37 -20.22 -4.60
C GLN A 165 -7.75 -20.85 -4.82
N ALA A 166 -8.62 -20.13 -5.54
CA ALA A 166 -10.03 -20.46 -5.70
C ALA A 166 -10.39 -20.62 -7.18
N ASP A 167 -11.41 -21.45 -7.44
CA ASP A 167 -11.94 -21.59 -8.79
C ASP A 167 -12.54 -20.27 -9.30
N LEU A 168 -12.32 -19.99 -10.58
CA LEU A 168 -12.72 -18.73 -11.20
C LEU A 168 -14.24 -18.52 -11.12
N ASP A 169 -15.07 -19.54 -11.31
CA ASP A 169 -16.52 -19.38 -11.25
C ASP A 169 -16.99 -18.94 -9.86
N ALA A 170 -16.36 -19.48 -8.80
CA ALA A 170 -16.66 -19.07 -7.43
C ALA A 170 -16.27 -17.60 -7.19
N VAL A 171 -15.10 -17.19 -7.68
CA VAL A 171 -14.61 -15.80 -7.58
C VAL A 171 -15.52 -14.84 -8.34
N LEU A 172 -15.91 -15.19 -9.57
CA LEU A 172 -16.82 -14.36 -10.37
C LEU A 172 -18.17 -14.23 -9.69
N LYS A 173 -18.76 -15.32 -9.19
CA LYS A 173 -20.05 -15.27 -8.47
C LYS A 173 -20.00 -14.41 -7.21
N LYS A 174 -18.91 -14.48 -6.43
CA LYS A 174 -18.76 -13.74 -5.17
C LYS A 174 -18.43 -12.26 -5.40
N ALA A 175 -17.47 -11.95 -6.27
CA ALA A 175 -16.84 -10.63 -6.34
C ALA A 175 -17.08 -9.87 -7.65
N PHE A 176 -17.39 -10.57 -8.74
CA PHE A 176 -17.57 -9.99 -10.07
C PHE A 176 -18.82 -10.58 -10.76
N PRO A 177 -20.01 -10.56 -10.14
CA PRO A 177 -21.17 -11.31 -10.63
C PRO A 177 -21.61 -10.89 -12.04
N TRP A 178 -21.38 -9.63 -12.43
CA TRP A 178 -21.64 -9.15 -13.79
C TRP A 178 -20.67 -9.70 -14.85
N CYS A 179 -19.57 -10.34 -14.44
CA CYS A 179 -18.62 -11.03 -15.31
C CYS A 179 -18.89 -12.53 -15.42
N ALA A 180 -19.81 -13.09 -14.62
CA ALA A 180 -20.04 -14.54 -14.56
C ALA A 180 -20.50 -15.15 -15.89
N GLU A 181 -21.19 -14.40 -16.76
CA GLU A 181 -21.59 -14.88 -18.09
C GLU A 181 -20.38 -15.10 -19.04
N TRP A 182 -19.21 -14.55 -18.71
CA TRP A 182 -17.99 -14.58 -19.52
C TRP A 182 -16.92 -15.52 -18.96
N ALA A 183 -17.30 -16.46 -18.09
CA ALA A 183 -16.34 -17.32 -17.38
C ALA A 183 -15.39 -18.06 -18.34
N ASP A 184 -15.92 -18.63 -19.42
CA ASP A 184 -15.12 -19.38 -20.41
C ASP A 184 -14.18 -18.47 -21.21
N GLU A 185 -14.66 -17.29 -21.65
CA GLU A 185 -13.83 -16.29 -22.32
C GLU A 185 -12.74 -15.73 -21.41
N LEU A 186 -13.04 -15.54 -20.12
CA LEU A 186 -12.05 -15.12 -19.13
C LEU A 186 -11.01 -16.20 -18.89
N ARG A 187 -11.38 -17.50 -18.83
CA ARG A 187 -10.40 -18.60 -18.75
C ARG A 187 -9.46 -18.60 -19.96
N ARG A 188 -10.01 -18.41 -21.17
CA ARG A 188 -9.21 -18.30 -22.41
C ARG A 188 -8.29 -17.07 -22.39
N LEU A 189 -8.79 -15.93 -21.93
CA LEU A 189 -8.00 -14.70 -21.80
C LEU A 189 -6.85 -14.90 -20.81
N PHE A 190 -7.11 -15.49 -19.65
CA PHE A 190 -6.09 -15.71 -18.62
C PHE A 190 -5.03 -16.72 -19.05
N ALA A 191 -5.42 -17.78 -19.76
CA ALA A 191 -4.47 -18.72 -20.35
C ALA A 191 -3.52 -18.01 -21.34
N ALA A 192 -4.08 -17.24 -22.28
CA ALA A 192 -3.29 -16.48 -23.24
C ALA A 192 -2.45 -15.37 -22.58
N TYR A 193 -2.94 -14.78 -21.49
CA TYR A 193 -2.19 -13.81 -20.68
C TYR A 193 -0.95 -14.44 -20.06
N VAL A 194 -1.08 -15.62 -19.46
CA VAL A 194 0.05 -16.37 -18.88
C VAL A 194 1.04 -16.77 -19.97
N GLU A 195 0.58 -17.31 -21.10
CA GLU A 195 1.45 -17.67 -22.22
C GLU A 195 2.23 -16.45 -22.76
N THR A 196 1.56 -15.31 -22.87
CA THR A 196 2.19 -14.07 -23.32
C THR A 196 3.22 -13.56 -22.33
N LYS A 197 2.92 -13.59 -21.01
CA LYS A 197 3.89 -13.26 -19.96
C LYS A 197 5.15 -14.13 -20.05
N GLN A 198 4.97 -15.44 -20.19
CA GLN A 198 6.06 -16.41 -20.32
C GLN A 198 6.91 -16.15 -21.57
N ARG A 199 6.28 -15.94 -22.73
CA ARG A 199 6.98 -15.63 -23.99
C ARG A 199 7.79 -14.33 -23.88
N GLN A 200 7.21 -13.32 -23.22
CA GLN A 200 7.86 -12.02 -23.01
C GLN A 200 8.88 -12.03 -21.85
N ASN A 201 9.05 -13.15 -21.13
CA ASN A 201 9.85 -13.23 -19.92
C ASN A 201 9.50 -12.13 -18.89
N VAL A 202 8.20 -11.90 -18.70
CA VAL A 202 7.66 -10.90 -17.77
C VAL A 202 6.91 -11.62 -16.66
N LEU A 203 7.13 -11.18 -15.42
CA LEU A 203 6.33 -11.59 -14.26
C LEU A 203 5.52 -10.40 -13.74
N ASP A 204 4.34 -10.65 -13.18
CA ASP A 204 3.62 -9.68 -12.36
C ASP A 204 3.77 -9.99 -10.86
N TYR A 205 3.16 -9.19 -9.98
CA TYR A 205 3.23 -9.44 -8.54
C TYR A 205 2.70 -10.83 -8.14
N ASP A 206 1.63 -11.29 -8.79
CA ASP A 206 1.00 -12.56 -8.46
C ASP A 206 1.91 -13.73 -8.85
N ASP A 207 2.60 -13.61 -10.00
CA ASP A 207 3.56 -14.61 -10.47
C ASP A 207 4.73 -14.79 -9.50
N LEU A 208 5.22 -13.72 -8.87
CA LEU A 208 6.32 -13.83 -7.90
C LEU A 208 5.97 -14.76 -6.74
N LEU A 209 4.70 -14.80 -6.34
CA LEU A 209 4.20 -15.71 -5.33
C LEU A 209 3.84 -17.07 -5.92
N LEU A 210 3.22 -17.09 -7.10
CA LEU A 210 2.77 -18.31 -7.75
C LEU A 210 3.97 -19.20 -8.12
N TYR A 211 4.96 -18.67 -8.83
CA TYR A 211 6.18 -19.40 -9.17
C TYR A 211 6.93 -19.85 -7.93
N TRP A 212 6.97 -19.04 -6.87
CA TRP A 212 7.61 -19.46 -5.62
C TRP A 212 6.85 -20.65 -5.00
N ALA A 213 5.53 -20.59 -4.95
CA ALA A 213 4.72 -21.68 -4.42
C ALA A 213 4.81 -22.97 -5.26
N GLU A 214 4.81 -22.85 -6.59
CA GLU A 214 4.98 -24.00 -7.49
C GLU A 214 6.40 -24.58 -7.41
N MET A 215 7.43 -23.74 -7.26
CA MET A 215 8.80 -24.19 -6.97
C MET A 215 8.87 -25.00 -5.68
N LEU A 216 8.10 -24.63 -4.65
CA LEU A 216 8.02 -25.37 -3.39
C LEU A 216 7.04 -26.56 -3.43
N ALA A 217 6.32 -26.78 -4.54
CA ALA A 217 5.53 -27.99 -4.73
C ALA A 217 6.42 -29.20 -5.06
N ASP A 218 7.61 -28.97 -5.63
CA ASP A 218 8.65 -29.97 -5.75
C ASP A 218 9.31 -30.22 -4.39
N GLN A 219 9.29 -31.48 -3.93
CA GLN A 219 9.77 -31.84 -2.59
C GLN A 219 11.28 -31.63 -2.42
N GLY A 220 12.07 -31.79 -3.49
CA GLY A 220 13.52 -31.61 -3.45
C GLY A 220 13.88 -30.14 -3.28
N LEU A 221 13.31 -29.28 -4.13
CA LEU A 221 13.48 -27.83 -4.05
C LEU A 221 12.92 -27.27 -2.74
N ALA A 222 11.77 -27.75 -2.27
CA ALA A 222 11.21 -27.34 -0.99
C ALA A 222 12.13 -27.66 0.18
N ALA A 223 12.69 -28.88 0.24
CA ALA A 223 13.62 -29.28 1.29
C ALA A 223 14.93 -28.47 1.25
N GLU A 224 15.45 -28.17 0.06
CA GLU A 224 16.67 -27.39 -0.10
C GLU A 224 16.46 -25.93 0.30
N ILE A 225 15.42 -25.29 -0.22
CA ILE A 225 15.10 -23.88 0.07
C ILE A 225 14.67 -23.72 1.53
N GLY A 226 13.80 -24.59 2.03
CA GLY A 226 13.40 -24.60 3.44
C GLY A 226 14.56 -24.89 4.39
N GLY A 227 15.50 -25.75 3.97
CA GLY A 227 16.74 -26.08 4.68
C GLY A 227 17.77 -24.95 4.70
N ARG A 228 17.60 -23.90 3.90
CA ARG A 228 18.44 -22.68 3.96
C ARG A 228 18.16 -21.85 5.21
N PHE A 229 16.93 -21.91 5.72
CA PHE A 229 16.46 -21.07 6.80
C PHE A 229 16.21 -21.91 8.05
N ASP A 230 16.94 -21.68 9.14
CA ASP A 230 16.65 -22.32 10.43
C ASP A 230 15.44 -21.68 11.09
N HIS A 231 15.23 -20.39 10.84
CA HIS A 231 14.13 -19.61 11.40
C HIS A 231 13.40 -18.82 10.32
N VAL A 232 12.07 -18.92 10.32
CA VAL A 232 11.19 -18.14 9.43
C VAL A 232 10.25 -17.32 10.30
N LEU A 233 10.38 -16.00 10.22
CA LEU A 233 9.62 -15.04 11.02
C LEU A 233 8.76 -14.17 10.12
N VAL A 234 7.47 -14.05 10.44
CA VAL A 234 6.50 -13.31 9.64
C VAL A 234 5.76 -12.30 10.51
N ASP A 235 5.87 -11.02 10.17
CA ASP A 235 5.04 -9.95 10.75
C ASP A 235 3.77 -9.73 9.91
N GLU A 236 2.75 -9.10 10.52
CA GLU A 236 1.45 -8.80 9.90
C GLU A 236 0.74 -10.03 9.31
N TYR A 237 0.86 -11.19 9.97
CA TYR A 237 0.40 -12.47 9.42
C TYR A 237 -1.10 -12.51 9.07
N GLN A 238 -1.92 -11.70 9.75
CA GLN A 238 -3.36 -11.58 9.46
C GLN A 238 -3.69 -11.01 8.07
N ASP A 239 -2.74 -10.37 7.40
CA ASP A 239 -2.92 -9.80 6.06
C ASP A 239 -2.35 -10.69 4.95
N THR A 240 -1.96 -11.92 5.30
CA THR A 240 -1.52 -12.89 4.30
C THR A 240 -2.71 -13.47 3.54
N ASN A 241 -2.51 -13.75 2.26
CA ASN A 241 -3.47 -14.50 1.45
C ASN A 241 -3.18 -16.01 1.52
N ARG A 242 -4.04 -16.83 0.91
CA ARG A 242 -3.88 -18.30 0.95
C ARG A 242 -2.61 -18.78 0.24
N LEU A 243 -2.24 -18.13 -0.86
CA LEU A 243 -1.02 -18.45 -1.61
C LEU A 243 0.24 -18.21 -0.77
N GLN A 244 0.31 -17.11 -0.02
CA GLN A 244 1.41 -16.82 0.90
C GLN A 244 1.46 -17.82 2.06
N ALA A 245 0.31 -18.20 2.64
CA ALA A 245 0.27 -19.25 3.65
C ALA A 245 0.77 -20.60 3.11
N ARG A 246 0.38 -20.96 1.88
CA ARG A 246 0.87 -22.17 1.18
C ARG A 246 2.40 -22.18 1.05
N ILE A 247 3.02 -21.04 0.71
CA ILE A 247 4.48 -20.89 0.66
C ILE A 247 5.12 -21.18 2.02
N LEU A 248 4.59 -20.60 3.09
CA LEU A 248 5.15 -20.80 4.44
C LEU A 248 5.05 -22.25 4.91
N LEU A 249 3.89 -22.88 4.68
CA LEU A 249 3.66 -24.27 5.04
C LEU A 249 4.56 -25.21 4.23
N ALA A 250 4.84 -24.89 2.96
CA ALA A 250 5.78 -25.67 2.16
C ALA A 250 7.25 -25.45 2.59
N LEU A 251 7.63 -24.24 3.01
CA LEU A 251 8.97 -23.96 3.55
C LEU A 251 9.22 -24.68 4.88
N LYS A 252 8.21 -24.74 5.75
CA LYS A 252 8.27 -25.35 7.10
C LYS A 252 7.06 -26.25 7.35
N PRO A 253 7.01 -27.47 6.77
CA PRO A 253 5.85 -28.37 6.88
C PRO A 253 5.53 -28.79 8.32
N ASP A 254 6.53 -28.90 9.18
CA ASP A 254 6.39 -29.22 10.61
C ASP A 254 6.31 -27.97 11.51
N GLY A 255 6.40 -26.78 10.92
CA GLY A 255 6.43 -25.50 11.63
C GLY A 255 7.72 -25.25 12.42
N SER A 256 8.75 -26.09 12.27
CA SER A 256 10.00 -25.96 13.01
C SER A 256 10.71 -24.64 12.71
N GLY A 257 11.02 -23.89 13.77
CA GLY A 257 11.63 -22.57 13.66
C GLY A 257 10.71 -21.48 13.09
N MET A 258 9.42 -21.77 12.86
CA MET A 258 8.48 -20.78 12.34
C MET A 258 7.88 -19.92 13.46
N THR A 259 7.83 -18.61 13.23
CA THR A 259 7.15 -17.66 14.12
C THR A 259 6.32 -16.70 13.30
N VAL A 260 5.01 -16.68 13.55
CA VAL A 260 4.10 -15.71 12.95
C VAL A 260 3.61 -14.73 14.01
N VAL A 261 3.48 -13.47 13.63
CA VAL A 261 3.07 -12.39 14.51
C VAL A 261 1.98 -11.59 13.84
N GLY A 262 0.88 -11.32 14.54
CA GLY A 262 -0.22 -10.58 13.95
C GLY A 262 -1.34 -10.21 14.92
N ASP A 263 -2.33 -9.50 14.39
CA ASP A 263 -3.52 -9.04 15.09
C ASP A 263 -4.75 -9.25 14.19
N ASP A 264 -5.60 -10.23 14.51
CA ASP A 264 -6.87 -10.50 13.81
C ASP A 264 -7.77 -9.26 13.70
N ALA A 265 -7.75 -8.37 14.71
CA ALA A 265 -8.50 -7.13 14.71
C ALA A 265 -7.94 -6.07 13.75
N GLN A 266 -6.75 -6.28 13.18
CA GLN A 266 -6.13 -5.38 12.20
C GLN A 266 -6.08 -5.99 10.79
N SER A 267 -6.80 -7.09 10.51
CA SER A 267 -6.93 -7.65 9.15
C SER A 267 -7.83 -6.74 8.30
N ILE A 268 -7.24 -5.97 7.38
CA ILE A 268 -7.93 -4.91 6.61
C ILE A 268 -7.57 -4.90 5.12
N TYR A 269 -7.10 -6.03 4.60
CA TYR A 269 -6.62 -6.17 3.22
C TYR A 269 -7.35 -7.29 2.44
N SER A 270 -8.61 -7.63 2.76
CA SER A 270 -9.30 -8.71 2.01
C SER A 270 -9.58 -8.33 0.54
N PHE A 271 -9.61 -7.03 0.23
CA PHE A 271 -9.64 -6.55 -1.15
C PHE A 271 -8.39 -6.94 -1.95
N ARG A 272 -7.31 -7.36 -1.28
CA ARG A 272 -6.11 -8.00 -1.85
C ARG A 272 -6.07 -9.51 -1.58
N ALA A 273 -7.23 -10.14 -1.37
CA ALA A 273 -7.38 -11.56 -1.05
C ALA A 273 -6.73 -12.02 0.27
N ALA A 274 -6.36 -11.09 1.18
CA ALA A 274 -5.94 -11.47 2.52
C ALA A 274 -7.09 -12.18 3.26
N THR A 275 -6.75 -13.17 4.07
CA THR A 275 -7.73 -13.92 4.86
C THR A 275 -7.34 -14.00 6.32
N VAL A 276 -8.24 -13.53 7.19
CA VAL A 276 -8.08 -13.64 8.65
C VAL A 276 -8.01 -15.10 9.11
N ARG A 277 -8.51 -16.05 8.30
CA ARG A 277 -8.44 -17.48 8.62
C ARG A 277 -7.01 -17.97 8.80
N ASN A 278 -6.05 -17.45 8.03
CA ASN A 278 -4.64 -17.85 8.16
C ASN A 278 -4.14 -17.72 9.60
N ILE A 279 -4.40 -16.57 10.26
CA ILE A 279 -3.96 -16.37 11.64
C ILE A 279 -4.83 -17.10 12.67
N LEU A 280 -6.14 -17.26 12.40
CA LEU A 280 -7.06 -17.95 13.31
C LEU A 280 -6.80 -19.46 13.34
N ASP A 281 -6.46 -20.06 12.20
CA ASP A 281 -6.30 -21.51 12.02
C ASP A 281 -4.87 -21.99 12.31
N PHE A 282 -3.87 -21.11 12.23
CA PHE A 282 -2.45 -21.40 12.45
C PHE A 282 -2.12 -22.31 13.65
N PRO A 283 -2.72 -22.14 14.85
CA PRO A 283 -2.42 -23.02 15.99
C PRO A 283 -2.65 -24.50 15.71
N ASN A 284 -3.59 -24.82 14.83
CA ASN A 284 -4.05 -26.17 14.53
C ASN A 284 -3.44 -26.77 13.26
N GLU A 285 -2.64 -26.00 12.51
CA GLU A 285 -2.00 -26.44 11.26
C GLU A 285 -0.89 -27.49 11.51
N PHE A 286 -0.22 -27.45 12.67
CA PHE A 286 0.95 -28.28 12.95
C PHE A 286 0.65 -29.40 13.95
N ARG A 287 1.51 -30.43 13.94
CA ARG A 287 1.56 -31.48 14.96
C ARG A 287 3.00 -31.61 15.46
N PRO A 288 3.31 -31.23 16.71
CA PRO A 288 2.40 -30.67 17.74
C PRO A 288 1.85 -29.28 17.38
N ALA A 289 0.73 -28.90 18.01
CA ALA A 289 0.08 -27.61 17.81
C ALA A 289 1.02 -26.43 18.14
N ALA A 290 0.83 -25.29 17.47
CA ALA A 290 1.68 -24.13 17.70
C ALA A 290 1.48 -23.54 19.09
N ALA A 291 2.57 -23.10 19.70
CA ALA A 291 2.50 -22.33 20.93
C ALA A 291 1.87 -20.96 20.65
N VAL A 292 0.96 -20.51 21.52
CA VAL A 292 0.30 -19.21 21.38
C VAL A 292 0.70 -18.30 22.53
N VAL A 293 1.21 -17.11 22.21
CA VAL A 293 1.53 -16.06 23.18
C VAL A 293 0.72 -14.81 22.85
N THR A 294 -0.07 -14.34 23.81
CA THR A 294 -0.94 -13.16 23.63
C THR A 294 -0.32 -11.92 24.28
N LEU A 295 -0.16 -10.83 23.52
CA LEU A 295 0.33 -9.54 24.01
C LEU A 295 -0.85 -8.56 24.18
N ALA A 296 -1.38 -8.45 25.41
CA ALA A 296 -2.57 -7.65 25.70
C ALA A 296 -2.28 -6.21 26.21
N ARG A 297 -1.08 -5.95 26.75
CA ARG A 297 -0.72 -4.63 27.27
C ARG A 297 -0.41 -3.66 26.12
N ASN A 298 -1.17 -2.58 26.00
CA ASN A 298 -0.97 -1.48 25.07
C ASN A 298 -0.09 -0.39 25.71
N TYR A 299 0.92 0.05 24.97
CA TYR A 299 1.87 1.09 25.39
C TYR A 299 1.66 2.44 24.71
N ARG A 300 0.71 2.51 23.77
CA ARG A 300 0.51 3.66 22.86
C ARG A 300 -0.60 4.58 23.35
N SER A 301 -1.80 4.03 23.51
CA SER A 301 -3.04 4.78 23.64
C SER A 301 -3.43 4.92 25.11
N THR A 302 -4.10 6.02 25.42
CA THR A 302 -4.70 6.22 26.75
C THR A 302 -5.84 5.22 27.00
N VAL A 303 -6.14 4.98 28.28
CA VAL A 303 -7.22 4.07 28.72
C VAL A 303 -8.56 4.41 28.03
N PRO A 304 -9.05 5.67 28.00
CA PRO A 304 -10.34 5.98 27.38
C PRO A 304 -10.39 5.69 25.86
N ILE A 305 -9.32 5.97 25.13
CA ILE A 305 -9.21 5.63 23.71
C ILE A 305 -9.28 4.11 23.52
N LEU A 306 -8.51 3.38 24.32
CA LEU A 306 -8.41 1.92 24.20
C LEU A 306 -9.71 1.22 24.60
N GLU A 307 -10.39 1.68 25.64
CA GLU A 307 -11.72 1.19 26.03
C GLU A 307 -12.75 1.39 24.91
N SER A 308 -12.76 2.57 24.29
CA SER A 308 -13.66 2.89 23.17
C SER A 308 -13.36 2.00 21.97
N ALA A 309 -12.09 1.80 21.63
CA ALA A 309 -11.68 0.91 20.54
C ALA A 309 -12.02 -0.56 20.82
N ASN A 310 -11.77 -1.04 22.05
CA ASN A 310 -12.17 -2.38 22.50
C ASN A 310 -13.68 -2.58 22.42
N ALA A 311 -14.49 -1.56 22.75
CA ALA A 311 -15.94 -1.62 22.64
C ALA A 311 -16.40 -1.75 21.18
N VAL A 312 -15.78 -1.01 20.25
CA VAL A 312 -16.08 -1.11 18.81
C VAL A 312 -15.74 -2.50 18.25
N ILE A 313 -14.54 -3.01 18.51
CA ILE A 313 -14.11 -4.33 18.00
C ILE A 313 -14.76 -5.50 18.75
N GLY A 314 -15.20 -5.28 19.99
CA GLY A 314 -15.91 -6.29 20.80
C GLY A 314 -17.24 -6.73 20.19
N LEU A 315 -17.80 -5.94 19.26
CA LEU A 315 -19.00 -6.26 18.50
C LEU A 315 -18.74 -7.15 17.27
N ALA A 316 -17.49 -7.52 16.98
CA ALA A 316 -17.15 -8.43 15.89
C ALA A 316 -17.50 -9.88 16.24
N LYS A 317 -18.02 -10.64 15.26
CA LYS A 317 -18.49 -12.03 15.45
C LYS A 317 -17.36 -13.04 15.68
N GLU A 318 -16.28 -12.97 14.90
CA GLU A 318 -15.14 -13.88 14.96
C GLU A 318 -13.87 -13.10 15.32
N ARG A 319 -13.26 -13.45 16.45
CA ARG A 319 -12.01 -12.86 16.93
C ARG A 319 -11.31 -13.75 17.95
N PHE A 320 -10.01 -13.54 18.14
CA PHE A 320 -9.37 -14.00 19.37
C PHE A 320 -9.87 -13.13 20.54
N THR A 321 -10.32 -13.78 21.62
CA THR A 321 -10.75 -13.08 22.82
C THR A 321 -9.54 -12.49 23.53
N LYS A 322 -9.17 -11.27 23.16
CA LYS A 322 -8.20 -10.44 23.87
C LYS A 322 -8.82 -9.08 24.17
N ASN A 323 -8.64 -8.63 25.41
CA ASN A 323 -9.02 -7.28 25.83
C ASN A 323 -7.73 -6.52 26.10
N LEU A 324 -7.50 -5.48 25.32
CA LEU A 324 -6.30 -4.67 25.47
C LEU A 324 -6.44 -3.75 26.68
N TRP A 325 -5.36 -3.57 27.44
CA TRP A 325 -5.35 -2.67 28.59
C TRP A 325 -4.12 -1.74 28.52
N SER A 326 -4.23 -0.56 29.13
CA SER A 326 -3.18 0.46 29.14
C SER A 326 -2.99 1.04 30.53
N GLU A 327 -1.79 1.52 30.83
CA GLU A 327 -1.48 2.27 32.06
C GLU A 327 -1.50 3.79 31.83
N ARG A 328 -1.60 4.23 30.56
CA ARG A 328 -1.66 5.65 30.19
C ARG A 328 -3.03 6.21 30.56
N LYS A 329 -3.09 6.98 31.66
CA LYS A 329 -4.33 7.61 32.14
C LYS A 329 -4.60 8.91 31.38
N SER A 330 -5.88 9.19 31.14
CA SER A 330 -6.37 10.48 30.66
C SER A 330 -7.78 10.70 31.20
N GLY A 331 -8.15 11.96 31.45
CA GLY A 331 -9.54 12.35 31.72
C GLY A 331 -10.36 12.55 30.45
N ASP A 332 -9.69 12.71 29.31
CA ASP A 332 -10.31 13.01 28.03
C ASP A 332 -10.78 11.71 27.34
N ARG A 333 -12.08 11.62 27.08
CA ARG A 333 -12.66 10.58 26.21
C ARG A 333 -12.50 10.96 24.73
N PRO A 334 -12.45 9.97 23.82
CA PRO A 334 -12.58 10.23 22.39
C PRO A 334 -13.83 11.06 22.11
N VAL A 335 -13.72 12.01 21.18
CA VAL A 335 -14.80 12.95 20.87
C VAL A 335 -15.55 12.49 19.63
N LEU A 336 -16.88 12.41 19.72
CA LEU A 336 -17.76 12.29 18.58
C LEU A 336 -18.28 13.68 18.22
N VAL A 337 -17.85 14.21 17.09
CA VAL A 337 -18.14 15.59 16.69
C VAL A 337 -19.14 15.56 15.55
N THR A 338 -20.33 16.10 15.79
CA THR A 338 -21.34 16.28 14.74
C THR A 338 -21.17 17.65 14.11
N VAL A 339 -21.03 17.68 12.78
CA VAL A 339 -20.89 18.91 12.00
C VAL A 339 -21.97 19.00 10.91
N PRO A 340 -22.37 20.21 10.46
CA PRO A 340 -23.42 20.36 9.47
C PRO A 340 -23.15 19.70 8.11
N ASP A 341 -21.91 19.72 7.63
CA ASP A 341 -21.49 19.24 6.31
C ASP A 341 -19.96 19.03 6.22
N GLU A 342 -19.48 18.57 5.08
CA GLU A 342 -18.05 18.30 4.81
C GLU A 342 -17.17 19.57 4.85
N ALA A 343 -17.72 20.74 4.53
CA ALA A 343 -16.97 22.00 4.62
C ALA A 343 -16.75 22.38 6.09
N GLN A 344 -17.78 22.22 6.93
CA GLN A 344 -17.65 22.40 8.37
C GLN A 344 -16.74 21.32 9.01
N GLN A 345 -16.72 20.09 8.49
CA GLN A 345 -15.73 19.09 8.89
C GLN A 345 -14.30 19.59 8.66
N ALA A 346 -13.99 20.14 7.48
CA ALA A 346 -12.67 20.68 7.18
C ALA A 346 -12.30 21.83 8.13
N ASN A 347 -13.24 22.77 8.36
CA ASN A 347 -13.03 23.89 9.28
C ASN A 347 -12.77 23.43 10.72
N TYR A 348 -13.55 22.46 11.23
CA TYR A 348 -13.37 21.90 12.56
C TYR A 348 -11.96 21.35 12.74
N VAL A 349 -11.53 20.51 11.79
CA VAL A 349 -10.22 19.87 11.83
C VAL A 349 -9.11 20.91 11.81
N VAL A 350 -9.20 21.90 10.92
CA VAL A 350 -8.19 22.94 10.80
C VAL A 350 -8.11 23.82 12.05
N GLU A 351 -9.25 24.21 12.64
CA GLU A 351 -9.26 24.95 13.90
C GLU A 351 -8.64 24.13 15.03
N LYS A 352 -8.98 22.84 15.15
CA LYS A 352 -8.39 21.98 16.18
C LYS A 352 -6.92 21.70 15.97
N VAL A 353 -6.46 21.56 14.73
CA VAL A 353 -5.02 21.41 14.42
C VAL A 353 -4.25 22.64 14.89
N LEU A 354 -4.76 23.85 14.61
CA LEU A 354 -4.15 25.11 15.05
C LEU A 354 -4.23 25.27 16.57
N GLU A 355 -5.37 25.01 17.21
CA GLU A 355 -5.49 25.04 18.68
C GLU A 355 -4.50 24.09 19.35
N ASN A 356 -4.37 22.86 18.83
CA ASN A 356 -3.42 21.87 19.32
C ASN A 356 -1.96 22.31 19.16
N ARG A 357 -1.66 23.00 18.06
CA ARG A 357 -0.34 23.61 17.81
C ARG A 357 -0.01 24.69 18.83
N GLU A 358 -0.96 25.59 19.14
CA GLU A 358 -0.76 26.65 20.14
C GLU A 358 -0.54 26.09 21.56
N VAL A 359 -1.06 24.91 21.87
CA VAL A 359 -0.77 24.20 23.14
C VAL A 359 0.46 23.27 23.06
N GLY A 360 1.25 23.35 21.99
CA GLY A 360 2.55 22.69 21.85
C GLY A 360 2.56 21.36 21.08
N THR A 361 1.46 20.97 20.42
CA THR A 361 1.43 19.76 19.58
C THR A 361 1.89 20.09 18.16
N ALA A 362 3.14 19.73 17.82
CA ALA A 362 3.68 19.95 16.48
C ALA A 362 2.80 19.35 15.37
N LEU A 363 2.76 19.98 14.18
CA LEU A 363 1.94 19.50 13.05
C LEU A 363 2.21 18.02 12.70
N LYS A 364 3.47 17.58 12.69
CA LYS A 364 3.85 16.18 12.42
C LYS A 364 3.34 15.18 13.47
N ALA A 365 2.99 15.63 14.66
CA ALA A 365 2.41 14.81 15.71
C ALA A 365 0.88 14.71 15.61
N GLN A 366 0.28 15.33 14.59
CA GLN A 366 -1.13 15.32 14.29
C GLN A 366 -1.39 14.63 12.94
N ALA A 367 -2.47 13.86 12.84
CA ALA A 367 -2.85 13.22 11.59
C ALA A 367 -4.36 13.26 11.35
N VAL A 368 -4.72 13.33 10.08
CA VAL A 368 -6.09 13.24 9.59
C VAL A 368 -6.24 11.99 8.74
N LEU A 369 -7.09 11.08 9.20
CA LEU A 369 -7.34 9.79 8.59
C LEU A 369 -8.68 9.77 7.87
N PHE A 370 -8.71 9.14 6.71
CA PHE A 370 -9.93 9.02 5.89
C PHE A 370 -10.04 7.66 5.22
N ARG A 371 -11.28 7.23 4.94
CA ARG A 371 -11.54 5.94 4.29
C ARG A 371 -11.12 5.90 2.82
N ALA A 372 -11.35 6.98 2.07
CA ALA A 372 -11.05 7.08 0.65
C ALA A 372 -10.31 8.38 0.33
N SER A 373 -9.37 8.35 -0.61
CA SER A 373 -8.47 9.48 -0.89
C SER A 373 -9.17 10.75 -1.36
N HIS A 374 -10.42 10.68 -1.81
CA HIS A 374 -11.22 11.85 -2.18
C HIS A 374 -11.87 12.55 -0.98
N HIS A 375 -12.03 11.88 0.17
CA HIS A 375 -12.59 12.50 1.38
C HIS A 375 -11.70 13.63 1.94
N SER A 376 -10.40 13.65 1.62
CA SER A 376 -9.49 14.72 2.02
C SER A 376 -9.59 15.99 1.17
N GLY A 377 -10.23 15.95 -0.01
CA GLY A 377 -10.24 17.06 -0.96
C GLY A 377 -10.67 18.41 -0.36
N PRO A 378 -11.82 18.50 0.34
CA PRO A 378 -12.24 19.75 1.00
C PRO A 378 -11.26 20.23 2.08
N LEU A 379 -10.60 19.31 2.79
CA LEU A 379 -9.61 19.63 3.81
C LEU A 379 -8.31 20.14 3.19
N GLU A 380 -7.83 19.54 2.09
CA GLU A 380 -6.64 20.00 1.37
C GLU A 380 -6.79 21.46 0.94
N VAL A 381 -7.96 21.80 0.36
CA VAL A 381 -8.26 23.19 -0.04
C VAL A 381 -8.23 24.14 1.16
N GLU A 382 -8.79 23.72 2.30
CA GLU A 382 -8.83 24.56 3.50
C GLU A 382 -7.44 24.71 4.16
N LEU A 383 -6.61 23.66 4.16
CA LEU A 383 -5.23 23.70 4.64
C LEU A 383 -4.38 24.65 3.80
N THR A 384 -4.45 24.55 2.46
CA THR A 384 -3.77 25.48 1.55
C THR A 384 -4.27 26.91 1.76
N ARG A 385 -5.59 27.12 1.91
CA ARG A 385 -6.19 28.44 2.16
C ARG A 385 -5.66 29.09 3.45
N ARG A 386 -5.38 28.29 4.48
CA ARG A 386 -4.83 28.77 5.77
C ARG A 386 -3.31 28.67 5.87
N ASN A 387 -2.63 28.34 4.78
CA ASN A 387 -1.18 28.18 4.72
C ASN A 387 -0.64 27.20 5.78
N ILE A 388 -1.32 26.07 5.95
CA ILE A 388 -0.89 24.98 6.84
C ILE A 388 -0.20 23.92 6.00
N PRO A 389 1.12 23.70 6.16
CA PRO A 389 1.85 22.71 5.37
C PRO A 389 1.34 21.30 5.67
N PHE A 390 1.19 20.47 4.64
CA PHE A 390 0.71 19.10 4.81
C PHE A 390 1.34 18.12 3.82
N VAL A 391 1.36 16.84 4.20
CA VAL A 391 1.80 15.74 3.34
C VAL A 391 0.69 14.69 3.29
N LYS A 392 0.30 14.30 2.08
CA LYS A 392 -0.70 13.27 1.83
C LYS A 392 -0.04 11.93 1.48
N PHE A 393 -0.24 10.94 2.34
CA PHE A 393 0.17 9.55 2.13
C PHE A 393 -0.97 8.73 1.51
N GLY A 394 -0.63 7.83 0.59
CA GLY A 394 -1.60 6.93 -0.06
C GLY A 394 -2.26 7.52 -1.33
N GLY A 395 -1.51 8.31 -2.11
CA GLY A 395 -1.90 8.78 -3.44
C GLY A 395 -1.08 8.11 -4.55
N LEU A 396 -1.75 7.53 -5.54
CA LEU A 396 -1.18 6.80 -6.69
C LEU A 396 -0.28 7.63 -7.64
N LYS A 397 0.04 8.90 -7.37
CA LYS A 397 0.35 9.84 -8.45
C LYS A 397 1.81 9.88 -8.94
N PHE A 398 2.81 9.47 -8.16
CA PHE A 398 4.21 9.65 -8.57
C PHE A 398 4.66 8.66 -9.65
N LEU A 399 4.66 7.36 -9.34
CA LEU A 399 5.08 6.32 -10.27
C LEU A 399 4.09 6.14 -11.43
N ASP A 400 2.83 6.55 -11.26
CA ASP A 400 1.86 6.57 -12.37
C ASP A 400 1.98 7.81 -13.26
N SER A 401 2.83 8.77 -12.91
CA SER A 401 3.08 9.93 -13.76
C SER A 401 3.69 9.48 -15.10
N GLN A 402 3.24 10.11 -16.18
CA GLN A 402 3.60 9.68 -17.52
C GLN A 402 5.11 9.73 -17.76
N HIS A 403 5.78 10.79 -17.28
CA HIS A 403 7.21 10.99 -17.49
C HIS A 403 8.07 10.00 -16.69
N VAL A 404 7.67 9.65 -15.46
CA VAL A 404 8.34 8.58 -14.69
C VAL A 404 8.17 7.23 -15.39
N LYS A 405 6.95 6.90 -15.85
CA LYS A 405 6.72 5.64 -16.58
C LYS A 405 7.48 5.55 -17.90
N ASP A 406 7.67 6.65 -18.59
CA ASP A 406 8.44 6.69 -19.84
C ASP A 406 9.90 6.30 -19.58
N VAL A 407 10.55 6.91 -18.58
CA VAL A 407 11.93 6.59 -18.20
C VAL A 407 12.06 5.16 -17.69
N LEU A 408 11.15 4.71 -16.83
CA LEU A 408 11.16 3.33 -16.31
C LEU A 408 10.91 2.30 -17.41
N ALA A 409 10.03 2.57 -18.37
CA ALA A 409 9.82 1.70 -19.52
C ALA A 409 11.07 1.61 -20.39
N THR A 410 11.81 2.70 -20.60
CA THR A 410 13.09 2.66 -21.34
C THR A 410 14.11 1.75 -20.66
N LEU A 411 14.25 1.89 -19.34
CA LEU A 411 15.14 1.02 -18.55
C LEU A 411 14.69 -0.44 -18.57
N ARG A 412 13.38 -0.72 -18.46
CA ARG A 412 12.82 -2.08 -18.53
C ARG A 412 13.01 -2.72 -19.89
N PHE A 413 12.75 -1.99 -20.97
CA PHE A 413 12.91 -2.50 -22.33
C PHE A 413 14.39 -2.78 -22.64
N ALA A 414 15.32 -2.02 -22.06
CA ALA A 414 16.75 -2.31 -22.17
C ALA A 414 17.21 -3.50 -21.30
N GLU A 415 16.54 -3.77 -20.17
CA GLU A 415 16.81 -4.96 -19.34
C GLU A 415 16.24 -6.23 -19.97
N ASN A 416 14.99 -6.16 -20.44
CA ASN A 416 14.28 -7.24 -21.11
C ASN A 416 13.65 -6.72 -22.43
N PRO A 417 14.34 -6.90 -23.56
CA PRO A 417 13.80 -6.51 -24.86
C PRO A 417 12.57 -7.30 -25.33
N ARG A 418 12.18 -8.37 -24.61
CA ARG A 418 10.94 -9.09 -24.87
C ARG A 418 9.73 -8.45 -24.18
N ASP A 419 9.94 -7.47 -23.28
CA ASP A 419 8.87 -6.72 -22.62
C ASP A 419 8.18 -5.79 -23.63
N ARG A 420 7.12 -6.31 -24.25
CA ARG A 420 6.41 -5.61 -25.33
C ARG A 420 5.70 -4.36 -24.84
N VAL A 421 5.19 -4.35 -23.60
CA VAL A 421 4.51 -3.17 -23.03
C VAL A 421 5.50 -2.02 -22.87
N ALA A 422 6.69 -2.31 -22.31
CA ALA A 422 7.75 -1.32 -22.18
C ALA A 422 8.22 -0.83 -23.56
N GLY A 423 8.53 -1.74 -24.49
CA GLY A 423 8.98 -1.38 -25.83
C GLY A 423 7.95 -0.54 -26.61
N PHE A 424 6.68 -0.90 -26.53
CA PHE A 424 5.59 -0.19 -27.20
C PHE A 424 5.44 1.24 -26.69
N ARG A 425 5.59 1.44 -25.38
CA ARG A 425 5.57 2.77 -24.76
C ARG A 425 6.75 3.62 -25.23
N VAL A 426 7.96 3.06 -25.21
CA VAL A 426 9.19 3.78 -25.56
C VAL A 426 9.21 4.18 -27.03
N LEU A 427 8.82 3.27 -27.94
CA LEU A 427 8.78 3.54 -29.37
C LEU A 427 7.81 4.66 -29.73
N GLN A 428 6.69 4.80 -29.02
CA GLN A 428 5.72 5.88 -29.25
C GLN A 428 6.17 7.25 -28.76
N LEU A 429 7.28 7.33 -28.02
CA LEU A 429 7.90 8.62 -27.70
C LEU A 429 8.52 9.25 -28.96
N LEU A 430 8.93 8.42 -29.93
CA LEU A 430 9.55 8.88 -31.16
C LEU A 430 8.50 9.45 -32.13
N PRO A 431 8.68 10.67 -32.67
CA PRO A 431 7.68 11.28 -33.53
C PRO A 431 7.36 10.43 -34.78
N GLY A 432 6.08 10.28 -35.10
CA GLY A 432 5.64 9.52 -36.27
C GLY A 432 5.56 8.00 -36.08
N ILE A 433 5.97 7.46 -34.92
CA ILE A 433 5.77 6.04 -34.59
C ILE A 433 4.42 5.88 -33.88
N GLY A 434 3.41 5.41 -34.62
CA GLY A 434 2.11 5.04 -34.07
C GLY A 434 2.03 3.58 -33.62
N PRO A 435 0.87 3.13 -33.07
CA PRO A 435 0.65 1.77 -32.60
C PRO A 435 1.01 0.65 -33.60
N ALA A 436 0.68 0.83 -34.89
CA ALA A 436 0.95 -0.18 -35.91
C ALA A 436 2.46 -0.32 -36.18
N THR A 437 3.15 0.80 -36.35
CA THR A 437 4.61 0.84 -36.57
C THR A 437 5.36 0.29 -35.37
N ALA A 438 4.98 0.69 -34.15
CA ALA A 438 5.59 0.17 -32.92
C ALA A 438 5.45 -1.36 -32.81
N SER A 439 4.27 -1.90 -33.08
CA SER A 439 4.04 -3.36 -33.09
C SER A 439 4.95 -4.08 -34.08
N HIS A 440 5.03 -3.60 -35.33
CA HIS A 440 5.88 -4.22 -36.36
C HIS A 440 7.37 -4.20 -35.98
N ILE A 441 7.85 -3.10 -35.38
CA ILE A 441 9.21 -3.02 -34.87
C ILE A 441 9.45 -4.06 -33.79
N LEU A 442 8.52 -4.20 -32.82
CA LEU A 442 8.66 -5.16 -31.73
C LEU A 442 8.59 -6.62 -32.20
N ASP A 443 7.78 -6.92 -33.21
CA ASP A 443 7.73 -8.24 -33.84
C ASP A 443 9.12 -8.60 -34.41
N SER A 444 9.79 -7.66 -35.08
CA SER A 444 11.15 -7.86 -35.61
C SER A 444 12.22 -8.03 -34.51
N VAL A 445 12.02 -7.41 -33.35
CA VAL A 445 12.90 -7.53 -32.18
C VAL A 445 12.71 -8.90 -31.53
N GLU A 446 11.48 -9.39 -31.41
CA GLU A 446 11.14 -10.69 -30.83
C GLU A 446 11.69 -11.87 -31.66
N GLU A 447 11.69 -11.72 -33.00
CA GLU A 447 12.24 -12.73 -33.94
C GLU A 447 13.78 -12.74 -34.02
N SER A 448 14.44 -11.72 -33.49
CA SER A 448 15.89 -11.53 -33.62
C SER A 448 16.66 -11.96 -32.36
N PRO A 449 17.85 -12.58 -32.50
CA PRO A 449 18.67 -12.99 -31.34
C PRO A 449 19.31 -11.82 -30.57
N GLY A 450 19.19 -10.57 -31.05
CA GLY A 450 19.72 -9.40 -30.37
C GLY A 450 18.93 -8.14 -30.70
N ALA A 451 18.33 -7.52 -29.69
CA ALA A 451 17.43 -6.38 -29.85
C ALA A 451 18.09 -5.15 -30.47
N ALA A 452 19.31 -4.79 -30.06
CA ALA A 452 20.04 -3.65 -30.63
C ALA A 452 20.32 -3.83 -32.14
N SER A 453 20.63 -5.06 -32.56
CA SER A 453 20.86 -5.39 -33.97
C SER A 453 19.56 -5.37 -34.78
N ALA A 454 18.46 -5.84 -34.19
CA ALA A 454 17.13 -5.78 -34.79
C ALA A 454 16.69 -4.33 -35.00
N LEU A 455 16.78 -3.50 -33.95
CA LEU A 455 16.44 -2.07 -34.02
C LEU A 455 17.31 -1.33 -35.04
N ALA A 456 18.61 -1.65 -35.15
CA ALA A 456 19.50 -1.02 -36.13
C ALA A 456 19.14 -1.34 -37.60
N ARG A 457 18.36 -2.39 -37.86
CA ARG A 457 17.90 -2.77 -39.21
C ARG A 457 16.58 -2.14 -39.61
N VAL A 458 15.88 -1.52 -38.66
CA VAL A 458 14.59 -0.88 -38.93
C VAL A 458 14.82 0.46 -39.62
N GLU A 459 14.12 0.67 -40.73
CA GLU A 459 13.99 1.99 -41.34
C GLU A 459 12.88 2.77 -40.59
N PRO A 460 13.21 3.85 -39.87
CA PRO A 460 12.22 4.64 -39.16
C PRO A 460 11.32 5.43 -40.13
N PRO A 461 10.11 5.83 -39.72
CA PRO A 461 9.34 6.82 -40.46
C PRO A 461 10.09 8.16 -40.55
N ALA A 462 9.91 8.91 -41.64
CA ALA A 462 10.61 10.19 -41.87
C ALA A 462 10.53 11.20 -40.71
N ALA A 463 9.44 11.18 -39.94
CA ALA A 463 9.29 12.05 -38.76
C ALA A 463 10.15 11.63 -37.55
N ALA A 464 10.62 10.37 -37.51
CA ALA A 464 11.51 9.84 -36.49
C ALA A 464 12.99 9.89 -36.90
N ASP A 465 13.32 10.20 -38.16
CA ASP A 465 14.69 10.16 -38.70
C ASP A 465 15.70 10.95 -37.86
N GLU A 466 15.31 12.12 -37.35
CA GLU A 466 16.18 12.96 -36.52
C GLU A 466 16.48 12.32 -35.15
N HIS A 467 15.51 11.61 -34.56
CA HIS A 467 15.61 11.06 -33.21
C HIS A 467 16.06 9.59 -33.18
N TRP A 468 15.91 8.85 -34.28
CA TRP A 468 16.23 7.42 -34.38
C TRP A 468 17.70 7.10 -34.07
N PRO A 469 18.70 7.84 -34.59
CA PRO A 469 20.11 7.57 -34.27
C PRO A 469 20.41 7.71 -32.78
N GLY A 470 19.83 8.72 -32.11
CA GLY A 470 19.99 8.92 -30.67
C GLY A 470 19.35 7.78 -29.85
N PHE A 471 18.19 7.29 -30.28
CA PHE A 471 17.54 6.12 -29.70
C PHE A 471 18.37 4.85 -29.85
N LEU A 472 18.91 4.57 -31.04
CA LEU A 472 19.80 3.42 -31.26
C LEU A 472 21.06 3.51 -30.40
N GLN A 473 21.68 4.69 -30.31
CA GLN A 473 22.85 4.92 -29.47
C GLN A 473 22.54 4.65 -27.99
N LEU A 474 21.39 5.13 -27.49
CA LEU A 474 20.92 4.83 -26.14
C LEU A 474 20.83 3.32 -25.91
N PHE A 475 20.15 2.59 -26.81
CA PHE A 475 19.97 1.14 -26.66
C PHE A 475 21.29 0.37 -26.72
N VAL A 476 22.23 0.77 -27.57
CA VAL A 476 23.57 0.18 -27.60
C VAL A 476 24.31 0.42 -26.28
N HIS A 477 24.27 1.65 -25.74
CA HIS A 477 24.91 1.97 -24.45
C HIS A 477 24.30 1.16 -23.29
N LEU A 478 22.97 1.04 -23.25
CA LEU A 478 22.26 0.33 -22.19
C LEU A 478 22.42 -1.20 -22.30
N ALA A 479 22.43 -1.76 -23.51
CA ALA A 479 22.68 -3.19 -23.72
C ALA A 479 24.14 -3.56 -23.41
N GLY A 480 25.08 -2.68 -23.74
CA GLY A 480 26.50 -2.86 -23.45
C GLY A 480 26.91 -2.52 -22.02
N ARG A 481 26.00 -2.01 -21.18
CA ARG A 481 26.27 -1.52 -19.81
C ARG A 481 27.47 -0.55 -19.73
N MET A 482 27.65 0.28 -20.76
CA MET A 482 28.90 1.03 -20.99
C MET A 482 29.20 2.07 -19.89
N ASN A 483 28.17 2.65 -19.28
CA ASN A 483 28.31 3.67 -18.22
C ASN A 483 28.17 3.08 -16.80
N GLY A 484 27.83 1.79 -16.68
CA GLY A 484 27.47 1.18 -15.40
C GLY A 484 26.28 1.84 -14.70
N TRP A 485 25.86 1.25 -13.59
CA TRP A 485 24.82 1.83 -12.75
C TRP A 485 25.44 2.76 -11.67
N PRO A 486 24.90 3.97 -11.39
CA PRO A 486 23.64 4.55 -11.90
C PRO A 486 23.75 5.40 -13.18
N GLY A 487 24.91 5.48 -13.84
CA GLY A 487 25.12 6.33 -15.03
C GLY A 487 24.21 5.99 -16.23
N GLU A 488 23.72 4.75 -16.32
CA GLU A 488 22.66 4.37 -17.25
C GLU A 488 21.37 5.20 -17.08
N PHE A 489 20.99 5.52 -15.83
CA PHE A 489 19.79 6.33 -15.56
C PHE A 489 19.96 7.75 -16.09
N GLU A 490 21.11 8.37 -15.83
CA GLU A 490 21.45 9.70 -16.34
C GLU A 490 21.39 9.72 -17.88
N THR A 491 21.89 8.66 -18.52
CA THR A 491 21.88 8.51 -19.98
C THR A 491 20.45 8.50 -20.53
N VAL A 492 19.54 7.76 -19.89
CA VAL A 492 18.11 7.72 -20.25
C VAL A 492 17.44 9.06 -20.01
N ARG A 493 17.70 9.70 -18.85
CA ARG A 493 17.12 11.01 -18.50
C ARG A 493 17.50 12.07 -19.54
N ARG A 494 18.77 12.16 -19.92
CA ARG A 494 19.26 13.11 -20.94
C ARG A 494 18.66 12.85 -22.32
N TRP A 495 18.49 11.58 -22.69
CA TRP A 495 17.81 11.24 -23.95
C TRP A 495 16.33 11.61 -23.93
N TYR A 496 15.66 11.47 -22.78
CA TYR A 496 14.23 11.75 -22.64
C TYR A 496 13.91 13.25 -22.51
N GLU A 497 14.83 14.09 -22.03
CA GLU A 497 14.63 15.52 -21.78
C GLU A 497 14.04 16.31 -22.98
N PRO A 498 14.53 16.15 -24.24
CA PRO A 498 13.89 16.78 -25.41
C PRO A 498 12.46 16.28 -25.68
N HIS A 499 12.16 15.02 -25.35
CA HIS A 499 10.81 14.47 -25.50
C HIS A 499 9.87 14.99 -24.41
N LEU A 500 10.38 15.22 -23.20
CA LEU A 500 9.65 15.82 -22.09
C LEU A 500 9.22 17.25 -22.43
N GLU A 501 10.13 18.08 -22.93
CA GLU A 501 9.84 19.47 -23.34
C GLU A 501 8.80 19.56 -24.46
N ARG A 502 8.79 18.60 -25.38
CA ARG A 502 7.81 18.54 -26.47
C ARG A 502 6.42 18.08 -26.00
N ALA A 503 6.35 17.20 -25.01
CA ALA A 503 5.12 16.54 -24.61
C ALA A 503 4.34 17.27 -23.50
N PHE A 504 5.00 18.15 -22.72
CA PHE A 504 4.43 18.75 -21.52
C PHE A 504 4.76 20.23 -21.36
N ASP A 505 3.75 21.06 -21.06
CA ASP A 505 3.92 22.50 -20.78
C ASP A 505 4.66 22.76 -19.46
N ASP A 506 4.61 21.82 -18.50
CA ASP A 506 5.22 21.85 -17.17
C ASP A 506 6.54 21.05 -17.09
N ALA A 507 7.29 20.95 -18.20
CA ALA A 507 8.49 20.12 -18.32
C ALA A 507 9.55 20.37 -17.24
N VAL A 508 9.76 21.63 -16.82
CA VAL A 508 10.75 21.99 -15.78
C VAL A 508 10.44 21.31 -14.45
N VAL A 509 9.17 21.22 -14.05
CA VAL A 509 8.74 20.57 -12.80
C VAL A 509 8.94 19.06 -12.92
N ARG A 510 8.51 18.46 -14.03
CA ARG A 510 8.67 17.02 -14.29
C ARG A 510 10.14 16.58 -14.39
N ALA A 511 11.03 17.46 -14.84
CA ALA A 511 12.46 17.19 -14.86
C ALA A 511 13.03 17.03 -13.44
N GLN A 512 12.47 17.73 -12.44
CA GLN A 512 12.87 17.58 -11.04
C GLN A 512 12.49 16.21 -10.50
N ASP A 513 11.30 15.71 -10.83
CA ASP A 513 10.86 14.34 -10.47
C ASP A 513 11.85 13.29 -10.97
N LEU A 514 12.34 13.44 -12.21
CA LEU A 514 13.35 12.54 -12.80
C LEU A 514 14.71 12.66 -12.12
N HIS A 515 15.11 13.86 -11.70
CA HIS A 515 16.36 14.04 -10.96
C HIS A 515 16.29 13.44 -9.55
N THR A 516 15.15 13.58 -8.87
CA THR A 516 14.89 12.86 -7.61
C THR A 516 14.96 11.35 -7.81
N LEU A 517 14.39 10.85 -8.90
CA LEU A 517 14.43 9.41 -9.20
C LEU A 517 15.86 8.92 -9.52
N GLU A 518 16.68 9.74 -10.18
CA GLU A 518 18.10 9.48 -10.41
C GLU A 518 18.89 9.38 -9.10
N GLN A 519 18.62 10.26 -8.14
CA GLN A 519 19.22 10.20 -6.80
C GLN A 519 18.81 8.94 -6.04
N ILE A 520 17.54 8.52 -6.17
CA ILE A 520 17.06 7.26 -5.59
C ILE A 520 17.77 6.08 -6.27
N ALA A 521 17.87 6.09 -7.60
CA ALA A 521 18.53 5.06 -8.40
C ALA A 521 19.98 4.82 -7.98
N ALA A 522 20.72 5.87 -7.60
CA ALA A 522 22.10 5.77 -7.12
C ALA A 522 22.26 4.96 -5.82
N GLY A 523 21.19 4.78 -5.04
CA GLY A 523 21.18 3.93 -3.84
C GLY A 523 21.12 2.42 -4.12
N TYR A 524 20.95 2.02 -5.39
CA TYR A 524 20.82 0.61 -5.78
C TYR A 524 22.09 0.11 -6.48
N PRO A 525 22.40 -1.19 -6.38
CA PRO A 525 23.63 -1.74 -6.96
C PRO A 525 23.55 -2.02 -8.47
N SER A 526 22.33 -2.08 -9.04
CA SER A 526 22.12 -2.38 -10.46
C SER A 526 20.77 -1.85 -10.96
N ARG A 527 20.65 -1.72 -12.29
CA ARG A 527 19.39 -1.40 -12.98
C ARG A 527 18.28 -2.39 -12.64
N GLU A 528 18.56 -3.68 -12.72
CA GLU A 528 17.62 -4.76 -12.38
C GLU A 528 17.11 -4.63 -10.94
N ARG A 529 18.02 -4.40 -9.97
CA ARG A 529 17.64 -4.22 -8.57
C ARG A 529 16.78 -2.99 -8.40
N PHE A 530 17.17 -1.86 -9.00
CA PHE A 530 16.37 -0.64 -8.96
C PHE A 530 14.95 -0.86 -9.52
N LEU A 531 14.82 -1.41 -10.73
CA LEU A 531 13.53 -1.65 -11.39
C LEU A 531 12.63 -2.59 -10.58
N THR A 532 13.19 -3.69 -10.08
CA THR A 532 12.48 -4.64 -9.22
C THR A 532 11.98 -3.93 -7.98
N GLU A 533 12.88 -3.26 -7.27
CA GLU A 533 12.62 -2.75 -5.94
C GLU A 533 11.69 -1.53 -5.95
N LEU A 534 11.77 -0.70 -6.99
CA LEU A 534 10.84 0.42 -7.20
C LEU A 534 9.43 -0.09 -7.54
N THR A 535 9.34 -1.15 -8.34
CA THR A 535 8.06 -1.78 -8.68
C THR A 535 7.43 -2.41 -7.45
N LEU A 536 8.21 -3.09 -6.60
CA LEU A 536 7.70 -3.79 -5.42
C LEU A 536 7.32 -2.86 -4.25
N ASP A 537 7.98 -1.73 -4.09
CA ASP A 537 7.72 -0.77 -3.02
C ASP A 537 7.92 0.68 -3.53
N PRO A 538 6.88 1.26 -4.17
CA PRO A 538 6.90 2.65 -4.58
C PRO A 538 7.17 3.59 -3.40
N PRO A 539 7.91 4.68 -3.55
CA PRO A 539 7.97 5.71 -2.52
C PRO A 539 6.56 6.29 -2.24
N ASP A 540 6.12 6.19 -0.98
CA ASP A 540 4.77 6.57 -0.50
C ASP A 540 4.48 8.08 -0.48
N ALA A 541 5.50 8.91 -0.72
CA ALA A 541 5.42 10.35 -0.54
C ALA A 541 6.05 11.08 -1.72
N THR A 542 5.21 11.70 -2.54
CA THR A 542 5.54 12.98 -3.16
C THR A 542 4.30 13.86 -3.05
N SER A 543 4.47 15.00 -2.40
CA SER A 543 3.54 16.11 -2.49
C SER A 543 4.31 17.28 -3.05
N ASP A 544 3.71 17.98 -4.01
CA ASP A 544 4.20 19.24 -4.57
C ASP A 544 4.41 20.32 -3.48
N GLU A 545 3.85 20.15 -2.28
CA GLU A 545 4.00 21.07 -1.14
C GLU A 545 4.93 20.54 -0.03
N ALA A 546 5.52 19.35 -0.19
CA ALA A 546 6.62 18.90 0.67
C ALA A 546 7.94 19.59 0.26
N GLY A 547 7.93 20.92 0.20
CA GLY A 547 9.15 21.71 0.03
C GLY A 547 10.13 21.45 1.16
N VAL A 548 11.38 21.92 0.99
CA VAL A 548 12.38 21.96 2.07
C VAL A 548 11.71 22.59 3.30
N PRO A 549 11.82 21.99 4.51
CA PRO A 549 11.16 22.50 5.71
C PRO A 549 11.31 24.01 5.78
N LEU A 550 10.18 24.74 5.81
CA LEU A 550 10.23 26.17 6.12
C LEU A 550 10.87 26.26 7.51
N ARG A 551 11.80 27.20 7.69
CA ARG A 551 12.71 27.28 8.85
C ARG A 551 12.03 27.25 10.23
N ASP A 552 10.71 27.43 10.29
CA ASP A 552 9.92 27.56 11.51
C ASP A 552 9.03 26.34 11.85
N GLU A 553 8.64 25.48 10.90
CA GLU A 553 7.78 24.31 11.20
C GLU A 553 7.75 23.23 10.11
N ASP A 554 7.33 22.03 10.51
CA ASP A 554 7.17 20.84 9.67
C ASP A 554 5.81 20.81 8.92
N TYR A 555 5.02 19.72 8.99
CA TYR A 555 3.79 19.52 8.21
C TYR A 555 2.77 18.62 8.91
N LEU A 556 1.48 18.78 8.57
CA LEU A 556 0.37 17.92 8.98
C LEU A 556 0.31 16.64 8.13
N ILE A 557 -0.12 15.52 8.70
CA ILE A 557 -0.21 14.24 7.98
C ILE A 557 -1.65 13.95 7.56
N LEU A 558 -1.86 13.72 6.26
CA LEU A 558 -3.12 13.25 5.68
C LEU A 558 -2.90 11.82 5.19
N SER A 559 -3.75 10.87 5.57
CA SER A 559 -3.54 9.47 5.18
C SER A 559 -4.84 8.69 5.06
N THR A 560 -4.87 7.72 4.13
CA THR A 560 -5.93 6.72 4.18
C THR A 560 -5.77 5.85 5.44
N ILE A 561 -6.88 5.31 5.98
CA ILE A 561 -6.81 4.41 7.14
C ILE A 561 -5.90 3.21 6.86
N HIS A 562 -5.89 2.68 5.63
CA HIS A 562 -5.02 1.58 5.21
C HIS A 562 -3.53 1.96 5.30
N SER A 563 -3.15 3.10 4.70
CA SER A 563 -1.78 3.61 4.71
C SER A 563 -1.29 4.02 6.10
N ALA A 564 -2.21 4.35 7.01
CA ALA A 564 -1.90 4.70 8.40
C ALA A 564 -1.58 3.47 9.28
N LYS A 565 -1.79 2.25 8.79
CA LYS A 565 -1.44 1.03 9.53
C LYS A 565 0.04 1.03 9.91
N GLY A 566 0.34 0.59 11.13
CA GLY A 566 1.69 0.63 11.71
C GLY A 566 2.12 1.99 12.27
N GLN A 567 1.51 3.09 11.83
CA GLN A 567 1.84 4.45 12.29
C GLN A 567 1.09 4.85 13.58
N GLU A 568 1.47 5.97 14.18
CA GLU A 568 0.88 6.50 15.42
C GLU A 568 1.13 8.01 15.62
N TRP A 569 0.15 8.73 16.16
CA TRP A 569 0.20 10.19 16.35
C TRP A 569 -0.38 10.60 17.71
N THR A 570 0.04 11.77 18.20
CA THR A 570 -0.47 12.34 19.45
C THR A 570 -1.96 12.64 19.34
N GLN A 571 -2.35 13.33 18.26
CA GLN A 571 -3.73 13.63 17.91
C GLN A 571 -4.11 12.96 16.58
N VAL A 572 -5.28 12.33 16.54
CA VAL A 572 -5.86 11.80 15.30
C VAL A 572 -7.27 12.34 15.09
N PHE A 573 -7.54 12.80 13.87
CA PHE A 573 -8.89 13.10 13.39
C PHE A 573 -9.30 12.02 12.39
N VAL A 574 -10.50 11.47 12.51
CA VAL A 574 -11.06 10.56 11.51
C VAL A 574 -12.24 11.25 10.83
N LEU A 575 -12.13 11.40 9.51
CA LEU A 575 -13.15 12.06 8.69
C LEU A 575 -14.29 11.10 8.35
N ASN A 576 -15.48 11.67 8.15
CA ASN A 576 -16.65 10.97 7.63
C ASN A 576 -16.99 9.68 8.43
N CYS A 577 -17.05 9.76 9.77
CA CYS A 577 -17.49 8.66 10.65
C CYS A 577 -19.00 8.43 10.61
N ILE A 578 -19.53 8.24 9.41
CA ILE A 578 -20.95 8.12 9.08
C ILE A 578 -21.19 6.87 8.23
N ASP A 579 -22.40 6.33 8.29
CA ASP A 579 -22.83 5.24 7.40
C ASP A 579 -22.76 5.70 5.93
N GLY A 580 -22.26 4.82 5.05
CA GLY A 580 -21.95 5.13 3.65
C GLY A 580 -20.49 5.49 3.41
N CYS A 581 -19.79 5.99 4.44
CA CYS A 581 -18.34 6.20 4.42
C CYS A 581 -17.60 5.19 5.29
N ILE A 582 -18.08 4.92 6.52
CA ILE A 582 -17.53 3.91 7.45
C ILE A 582 -18.74 3.23 8.13
N PRO A 583 -19.24 2.08 7.63
CA PRO A 583 -18.72 1.34 6.48
C PRO A 583 -18.97 2.06 5.15
N SER A 584 -18.03 1.88 4.22
CA SER A 584 -18.22 2.25 2.80
C SER A 584 -19.38 1.47 2.19
N ASP A 585 -20.22 2.12 1.38
CA ASP A 585 -21.30 1.44 0.64
C ASP A 585 -20.77 0.33 -0.28
N LEU A 586 -19.54 0.48 -0.79
CA LEU A 586 -18.86 -0.54 -1.60
C LEU A 586 -18.37 -1.74 -0.77
N GLY A 587 -18.27 -1.60 0.55
CA GLY A 587 -17.82 -2.62 1.51
C GLY A 587 -18.91 -3.10 2.47
N ALA A 588 -20.18 -2.90 2.11
CA ALA A 588 -21.34 -3.27 2.94
C ALA A 588 -22.19 -4.40 2.32
N GLY A 589 -21.66 -5.14 1.33
CA GLY A 589 -22.40 -6.16 0.59
C GLY A 589 -22.56 -7.49 1.34
N THR A 590 -21.61 -7.85 2.18
CA THR A 590 -21.59 -9.09 2.96
C THR A 590 -21.26 -8.85 4.43
N SER A 591 -21.56 -9.81 5.30
CA SER A 591 -21.18 -9.72 6.71
C SER A 591 -19.66 -9.69 6.91
N GLU A 592 -18.90 -10.40 6.07
CA GLU A 592 -17.43 -10.40 6.12
C GLU A 592 -16.85 -9.01 5.84
N GLU A 593 -17.36 -8.31 4.82
CA GLU A 593 -16.92 -6.97 4.45
C GLU A 593 -17.28 -5.93 5.53
N ILE A 594 -18.47 -6.05 6.14
CA ILE A 594 -18.88 -5.18 7.25
C ILE A 594 -17.95 -5.36 8.46
N GLU A 595 -17.54 -6.59 8.78
CA GLU A 595 -16.57 -6.82 9.86
C GLU A 595 -15.18 -6.27 9.52
N GLU A 596 -14.78 -6.28 8.25
CA GLU A 596 -13.55 -5.61 7.81
C GLU A 596 -13.62 -4.09 7.97
N GLU A 597 -14.72 -3.45 7.59
CA GLU A 597 -14.90 -2.01 7.77
C GLU A 597 -14.95 -1.63 9.27
N ARG A 598 -15.42 -2.53 10.15
CA ARG A 598 -15.30 -2.37 11.60
C ARG A 598 -13.85 -2.43 12.06
N ARG A 599 -13.07 -3.39 11.55
CA ARG A 599 -11.61 -3.48 11.80
C ARG A 599 -10.89 -2.23 11.31
N LEU A 600 -11.29 -1.65 10.17
CA LEU A 600 -10.77 -0.37 9.68
C LEU A 600 -11.00 0.77 10.68
N LEU A 601 -12.22 0.92 11.22
CA LEU A 601 -12.48 1.92 12.25
C LEU A 601 -11.62 1.68 13.50
N TYR A 602 -11.53 0.43 13.97
CA TYR A 602 -10.66 0.06 15.08
C TYR A 602 -9.18 0.41 14.83
N VAL A 603 -8.66 0.14 13.62
CA VAL A 603 -7.30 0.52 13.23
C VAL A 603 -7.12 2.04 13.31
N ALA A 604 -8.07 2.82 12.78
CA ALA A 604 -8.03 4.29 12.82
C ALA A 604 -7.99 4.83 14.26
N MET A 605 -8.87 4.32 15.14
CA MET A 605 -8.93 4.73 16.54
C MET A 605 -7.63 4.42 17.28
N THR A 606 -7.03 3.26 17.02
CA THR A 606 -5.79 2.81 17.68
C THR A 606 -4.51 3.44 17.12
N ARG A 607 -4.61 4.37 16.16
CA ARG A 607 -3.48 5.22 15.74
C ARG A 607 -3.24 6.37 16.72
N ALA A 608 -4.26 6.76 17.49
CA ALA A 608 -4.18 7.85 18.45
C ALA A 608 -3.44 7.44 19.73
N LYS A 609 -2.50 8.27 20.18
CA LYS A 609 -1.85 8.14 21.50
C LYS A 609 -2.69 8.79 22.59
N ASP A 610 -3.03 10.07 22.40
CA ASP A 610 -3.53 10.90 23.49
C ASP A 610 -4.94 11.44 23.24
N ARG A 611 -5.23 11.86 22.00
CA ARG A 611 -6.53 12.45 21.63
C ARG A 611 -7.05 11.91 20.30
N LEU A 612 -8.36 11.72 20.25
CA LEU A 612 -9.07 11.16 19.10
C LEU A 612 -10.39 11.89 18.88
N ASP A 613 -10.57 12.38 17.67
CA ASP A 613 -11.79 13.04 17.21
C ASP A 613 -12.36 12.29 16.01
N LEU A 614 -13.60 11.81 16.12
CA LEU A 614 -14.35 11.16 15.05
C LEU A 614 -15.40 12.16 14.55
N VAL A 615 -15.24 12.64 13.32
CA VAL A 615 -16.06 13.73 12.77
C VAL A 615 -17.18 13.17 11.91
N MET A 616 -18.40 13.65 12.16
CA MET A 616 -19.64 13.13 11.59
C MET A 616 -20.39 14.26 10.86
N PRO A 617 -20.21 14.41 9.54
CA PRO A 617 -20.97 15.38 8.78
C PRO A 617 -22.42 14.90 8.61
N GLN A 618 -23.40 15.75 8.93
CA GLN A 618 -24.82 15.41 8.81
C GLN A 618 -25.30 15.40 7.37
N ARG A 619 -24.74 16.27 6.51
CA ARG A 619 -25.13 16.43 5.11
C ARG A 619 -23.95 16.11 4.21
N CYS A 620 -24.15 15.13 3.32
CA CYS A 620 -23.20 14.75 2.29
C CYS A 620 -23.74 15.18 0.92
N TYR A 621 -22.98 16.00 0.20
CA TYR A 621 -23.39 16.49 -1.11
C TYR A 621 -23.05 15.45 -2.19
N VAL A 622 -24.03 15.07 -3.00
CA VAL A 622 -23.88 14.01 -4.01
C VAL A 622 -23.98 14.60 -5.40
N THR A 623 -23.04 14.24 -6.29
CA THR A 623 -23.07 14.65 -7.70
C THR A 623 -23.96 13.71 -8.51
N GLY A 624 -24.64 14.22 -9.55
CA GLY A 624 -25.45 13.39 -10.46
C GLY A 624 -26.89 13.11 -10.03
N GLN A 625 -27.40 13.82 -9.01
CA GLN A 625 -28.81 13.73 -8.65
C GLN A 625 -29.72 14.39 -9.70
N ALA A 626 -30.95 13.88 -9.81
CA ALA A 626 -31.97 14.45 -10.67
C ALA A 626 -32.19 15.94 -10.36
N ARG A 627 -32.51 16.76 -11.37
CA ARG A 627 -32.62 18.23 -11.25
C ARG A 627 -33.61 18.73 -10.17
N ARG A 628 -34.49 17.87 -9.66
CA ARG A 628 -35.48 18.15 -8.60
C ARG A 628 -35.21 17.43 -7.26
N ALA A 629 -34.15 16.63 -7.16
CA ALA A 629 -33.79 15.95 -5.92
C ALA A 629 -32.97 16.87 -5.00
N ASP A 630 -33.04 16.61 -3.70
CA ASP A 630 -32.25 17.32 -2.69
C ASP A 630 -30.77 17.13 -2.96
N ARG A 631 -30.02 18.24 -3.09
CA ARG A 631 -28.57 18.28 -3.42
C ARG A 631 -27.66 17.54 -2.44
N HIS A 632 -28.21 17.04 -1.33
CA HIS A 632 -27.49 16.36 -0.27
C HIS A 632 -28.33 15.23 0.32
N VAL A 633 -27.64 14.25 0.90
CA VAL A 633 -28.23 13.15 1.66
C VAL A 633 -27.87 13.33 3.13
N TYR A 634 -28.81 13.01 4.02
CA TYR A 634 -28.53 12.95 5.45
C TYR A 634 -27.87 11.63 5.79
N ALA A 635 -26.67 11.70 6.38
CA ALA A 635 -25.94 10.52 6.79
C ALA A 635 -26.09 10.28 8.30
N GLY A 636 -26.40 9.04 8.67
CA GLY A 636 -26.42 8.61 10.07
C GLY A 636 -25.00 8.42 10.61
N ARG A 637 -24.84 8.50 11.93
CA ARG A 637 -23.62 8.05 12.61
C ARG A 637 -23.28 6.63 12.17
N THR A 638 -21.99 6.34 12.05
CA THR A 638 -21.51 4.97 11.77
C THR A 638 -22.18 3.95 12.69
N ARG A 639 -22.72 2.88 12.09
CA ARG A 639 -23.33 1.75 12.81
C ARG A 639 -22.33 0.99 13.70
N PHE A 640 -21.03 1.24 13.54
CA PHE A 640 -20.00 0.66 14.39
C PHE A 640 -19.91 1.31 15.77
N ILE A 641 -20.60 2.45 15.96
CA ILE A 641 -20.77 3.10 17.26
C ILE A 641 -22.26 3.16 17.57
N PRO A 642 -22.88 2.04 18.00
CA PRO A 642 -24.27 2.03 18.46
C PRO A 642 -24.44 2.77 19.78
N ASP A 643 -25.70 3.05 20.16
CA ASP A 643 -26.01 3.74 21.42
C ASP A 643 -25.51 2.99 22.66
N THR A 644 -25.35 1.66 22.56
CA THR A 644 -24.86 0.79 23.64
C THR A 644 -23.42 1.05 24.04
N ILE A 645 -22.64 1.77 23.24
CA ILE A 645 -21.24 2.13 23.55
C ILE A 645 -20.99 3.64 23.52
N LEU A 646 -22.06 4.44 23.39
CA LEU A 646 -21.97 5.90 23.26
C LEU A 646 -21.45 6.56 24.54
N ASP A 647 -21.67 5.93 25.69
CA ASP A 647 -21.15 6.32 27.01
C ASP A 647 -19.61 6.40 27.05
N ARG A 648 -18.92 5.70 26.14
CA ARG A 648 -17.45 5.71 26.01
C ARG A 648 -16.92 6.95 25.29
N PHE A 649 -17.78 7.76 24.69
CA PHE A 649 -17.41 8.93 23.91
C PHE A 649 -17.91 10.23 24.55
N ALA A 650 -17.20 11.33 24.30
CA ALA A 650 -17.69 12.68 24.54
C ALA A 650 -18.39 13.20 23.27
N VAL A 651 -19.70 13.45 23.34
CA VAL A 651 -20.46 13.94 22.19
C VAL A 651 -20.41 15.47 22.13
N ARG A 652 -20.10 16.03 20.95
CA ARG A 652 -20.04 17.47 20.69
C ARG A 652 -20.76 17.84 19.39
N LEU A 653 -21.37 19.03 19.39
CA LEU A 653 -21.90 19.70 18.21
C LEU A 653 -20.94 20.83 17.83
N TRP A 654 -20.59 20.93 16.55
CA TRP A 654 -19.72 21.98 16.05
C TRP A 654 -20.20 22.53 14.69
N PRO A 655 -20.26 23.85 14.46
CA PRO A 655 -19.98 24.91 15.43
C PRO A 655 -20.90 24.86 16.65
N PRO A 656 -20.47 25.33 17.83
CA PRO A 656 -21.32 25.37 19.01
C PRO A 656 -22.61 26.10 18.66
N VAL A 657 -23.76 25.53 19.06
CA VAL A 657 -25.04 26.23 18.93
C VAL A 657 -24.94 27.49 19.79
N LEU A 658 -24.74 28.65 19.16
CA LEU A 658 -24.91 29.92 19.84
C LEU A 658 -26.34 29.91 20.37
N ALA A 659 -26.51 29.97 21.70
CA ALA A 659 -27.81 30.18 22.28
C ALA A 659 -28.36 31.45 21.65
N THR A 660 -29.33 31.30 20.74
CA THR A 660 -30.05 32.44 20.22
C THR A 660 -30.76 33.05 21.41
N ALA A 661 -30.21 34.15 21.93
CA ALA A 661 -31.00 35.05 22.73
C ALA A 661 -32.29 35.28 21.95
N ASP A 662 -33.43 35.07 22.61
CA ASP A 662 -34.75 35.39 22.06
C ASP A 662 -34.69 36.80 21.46
N GLY A 663 -34.55 36.85 20.13
CA GLY A 663 -34.04 38.03 19.47
C GLY A 663 -34.19 37.81 17.98
N ARG A 664 -35.39 38.05 17.48
CA ARG A 664 -35.63 38.27 16.05
C ARG A 664 -34.53 39.18 15.52
N SER A 665 -33.58 38.65 14.76
CA SER A 665 -32.69 39.48 13.96
C SER A 665 -33.57 40.40 13.11
N PRO A 666 -33.40 41.74 13.18
CA PRO A 666 -34.14 42.63 12.31
C PRO A 666 -33.86 42.19 10.88
N SER A 667 -34.91 42.02 10.08
CA SER A 667 -34.77 41.67 8.68
C SER A 667 -33.76 42.62 8.03
N PRO A 668 -32.76 42.10 7.29
CA PRO A 668 -31.78 42.97 6.65
C PRO A 668 -32.56 43.96 5.77
N ARG A 669 -32.37 45.26 6.01
CA ARG A 669 -32.98 46.33 5.20
C ARG A 669 -32.64 46.04 3.74
N ARG A 670 -33.63 45.57 2.96
CA ARG A 670 -33.49 45.42 1.52
C ARG A 670 -33.32 46.80 0.91
N VAL A 671 -32.10 47.13 0.54
CA VAL A 671 -31.80 48.30 -0.29
C VAL A 671 -31.96 47.87 -1.74
N ASP A 672 -32.97 48.40 -2.43
CA ASP A 672 -33.14 48.19 -3.88
C ASP A 672 -32.11 49.05 -4.64
N LEU A 673 -30.93 48.48 -4.82
CA LEU A 673 -29.86 49.07 -5.62
C LEU A 673 -30.30 49.27 -7.08
N GLY A 674 -31.21 48.45 -7.60
CA GLY A 674 -31.75 48.59 -8.95
C GLY A 674 -32.60 49.85 -9.09
N ALA A 675 -33.41 50.19 -8.09
CA ALA A 675 -34.16 51.45 -8.05
C ALA A 675 -33.23 52.67 -7.95
N ARG A 676 -32.16 52.59 -7.14
CA ARG A 676 -31.14 53.65 -7.07
C ARG A 676 -30.44 53.86 -8.40
N MET A 677 -30.06 52.78 -9.09
CA MET A 677 -29.41 52.86 -10.40
C MET A 677 -30.36 53.38 -11.48
N ARG A 678 -31.64 53.00 -11.46
CA ARG A 678 -32.66 53.58 -12.37
C ARG A 678 -32.88 55.07 -12.10
N GLY A 679 -32.90 55.48 -10.83
CA GLY A 679 -33.07 56.88 -10.42
C GLY A 679 -31.90 57.80 -10.84
N MET A 680 -30.70 57.26 -11.02
CA MET A 680 -29.55 58.03 -11.50
C MET A 680 -29.69 58.50 -12.95
N TRP A 681 -30.54 57.85 -13.75
CA TRP A 681 -30.73 58.13 -15.18
C TRP A 681 -32.14 58.64 -15.51
N ALA A 682 -32.99 58.83 -14.51
CA ALA A 682 -34.29 59.47 -14.70
C ALA A 682 -34.06 60.98 -14.90
N ALA A 683 -34.38 61.49 -16.10
CA ALA A 683 -34.33 62.91 -16.41
C ALA A 683 -35.21 63.71 -15.44
N LYS A 684 -34.69 64.84 -14.94
CA LYS A 684 -35.39 65.75 -14.03
C LYS A 684 -36.61 66.40 -14.66
#